data_AF-A0A6M2EAH7-F1
#
_entry.id   AF-A0A6M2EAH7-F1
#
_cell.length_a   1.000
_cell.length_b   1.000
_cell.length_c   1.000
_cell.angle_alpha   90.00
_cell.angle_beta   90.00
_cell.angle_gamma   90.00
#
_symmetry.space_group_name_H-M   'P 1'
#
loop_
_entity.id
_entity.type
_entity.pdbx_description
1 polymer ?
#
loop_
_entity_poly.entity_id
_entity_poly.type
_entity_poly.pdbx_seq_one_letter_code
_entity_poly.pdbx_strand_id
1 'polypeptide(L)'
;MAAVNNEESSSSMCESPYHVFLSFRGEDNRKSFTDHLYTALKWAGIHVFRDDDAIERGADIECEVEKAIRQSKMSLIVFSSDFASSSWCLDEVAMIMEHKKHHSGHNVLPVFYDVDPSEVQKQTGDLAKAFSGDGKRFKDEKIEGWRSALCKVTNLAGMVLHKRPEAEFIQDIVKTVGEMLKRTILHVPSYLVGVDALVKGINSWIQDKPEDVNIAVIHGIAGVGKTTIAKTVFNLNFEQFDCWSFLKDVRKTSKQYNGLVQLQMQLLSDLSKGGFQKINNVDEGIIQIRYATRFKKVLIVLDDVDDVDQLKSILEVGKWHKGSKIIITTRHGRLQSFHEQPCKEFRIMPLDDSESLQLFSRHAFRQSQPSECYLQYSKNIVRYCGGLPLALERIGFSLSGRTGDSWKRAIREPEALDGGKIQEILRVSYDSLQDDRDRNLFLDIACFFIGEELTFVETLVESCDSYRNVGIEELIDRDLISIDKDNKLAMHQLLRDMGREIVRQQSPENHGKRSRIWRHDDSFKILRKKTGSRSVKSFILDWEQVNIASKRLVDLNTDAFASMGNLKLIRLNSLRLKGGYENFPKGLVWLCWHHVPWDYIPTKFYLEDLIVLELCNSSLRHVWHGTRSFPELKILTLSHCHGLVRTPDFSGLTALEILKLEECPDLVEVHGSIGNLQKLTHASLKGCINLRRLPDEISLLRSLEGFLFLTWPELSGISELERPGATDLLTLPTLLTLLLHLRR
;
A
#
# COMPACT_ATOMS: atom_id res chain seq x y z
N MET A 1 18.95 -42.41 15.32
CA MET A 1 17.51 -42.57 15.65
C MET A 1 16.78 -41.40 15.01
N ALA A 2 15.90 -41.73 14.06
CA ALA A 2 14.89 -40.92 13.35
C ALA A 2 15.19 -39.43 13.09
N ALA A 3 15.68 -39.14 11.88
CA ALA A 3 15.54 -37.83 11.25
C ALA A 3 14.10 -37.69 10.72
N VAL A 4 13.40 -36.66 11.17
CA VAL A 4 12.08 -36.26 10.64
C VAL A 4 12.36 -35.31 9.47
N ASN A 5 12.22 -35.83 8.25
CA ASN A 5 12.17 -35.03 7.03
C ASN A 5 10.83 -34.29 7.01
N ASN A 6 10.86 -32.97 7.24
CA ASN A 6 9.76 -32.09 6.86
C ASN A 6 9.92 -31.80 5.36
N GLU A 7 9.14 -32.49 4.53
CA GLU A 7 8.92 -32.08 3.14
C GLU A 7 8.15 -30.76 3.14
N GLU A 8 8.84 -29.70 2.75
CA GLU A 8 8.23 -28.44 2.33
C GLU A 8 7.31 -28.74 1.14
N SER A 9 6.00 -28.63 1.35
CA SER A 9 5.00 -28.65 0.27
C SER A 9 5.09 -27.33 -0.50
N SER A 10 6.12 -27.19 -1.33
CA SER A 10 6.06 -26.27 -2.45
C SER A 10 4.98 -26.82 -3.39
N SER A 11 3.83 -26.14 -3.49
CA SER A 11 2.91 -26.36 -4.59
C SER A 11 3.61 -25.91 -5.87
N SER A 12 4.46 -26.76 -6.43
CA SER A 12 4.89 -26.61 -7.81
C SER A 12 3.61 -26.67 -8.63
N MET A 13 3.23 -25.53 -9.23
CA MET A 13 2.13 -25.53 -10.17
C MET A 13 2.50 -26.53 -11.26
N CYS A 14 1.72 -27.61 -11.36
CA CYS A 14 1.95 -28.69 -12.30
C CYS A 14 1.89 -28.07 -13.71
N GLU A 15 3.06 -27.80 -14.31
CA GLU A 15 3.15 -27.42 -15.72
C GLU A 15 2.74 -28.65 -16.52
N SER A 16 1.45 -28.72 -16.87
CA SER A 16 0.91 -29.66 -17.85
C SER A 16 1.77 -29.58 -19.12
N PRO A 17 2.49 -30.65 -19.53
CA PRO A 17 3.35 -30.62 -20.71
C PRO A 17 2.58 -30.36 -22.01
N TYR A 18 1.26 -30.60 -22.00
CA TYR A 18 0.39 -30.43 -23.15
C TYR A 18 -0.79 -29.50 -22.82
N HIS A 19 -1.12 -28.62 -23.75
CA HIS A 19 -2.33 -27.81 -23.72
C HIS A 19 -3.53 -28.61 -24.23
N VAL A 20 -3.36 -29.38 -25.31
CA VAL A 20 -4.44 -30.12 -25.98
C VAL A 20 -4.01 -31.56 -26.23
N PHE A 21 -4.87 -32.52 -25.89
CA PHE A 21 -4.81 -33.89 -26.38
C PHE A 21 -5.64 -34.00 -27.67
N LEU A 22 -5.04 -34.41 -28.78
CA LEU A 22 -5.73 -34.52 -30.07
C LEU A 22 -6.08 -35.98 -30.38
N SER A 23 -7.36 -36.34 -30.25
CA SER A 23 -7.89 -37.66 -30.62
C SER A 23 -8.44 -37.64 -32.05
N PHE A 24 -7.98 -38.55 -32.89
CA PHE A 24 -8.38 -38.64 -34.30
C PHE A 24 -8.11 -40.03 -34.87
N ARG A 25 -8.68 -40.33 -36.03
CA ARG A 25 -8.40 -41.57 -36.76
C ARG A 25 -7.19 -41.41 -37.67
N GLY A 26 -6.09 -42.08 -37.34
CA GLY A 26 -4.83 -41.99 -38.09
C GLY A 26 -4.86 -42.45 -39.56
N GLU A 27 -5.84 -43.23 -40.01
CA GLU A 27 -5.96 -43.65 -41.42
C GLU A 27 -6.70 -42.63 -42.30
N ASP A 28 -7.63 -41.87 -41.74
CA ASP A 28 -8.58 -41.06 -42.53
C ASP A 28 -8.04 -39.66 -42.84
N ASN A 29 -7.46 -39.00 -41.83
CA ASN A 29 -7.21 -37.57 -41.85
C ASN A 29 -5.80 -37.18 -41.39
N ARG A 30 -4.90 -38.15 -41.21
CA ARG A 30 -3.52 -37.97 -40.73
C ARG A 30 -2.62 -37.14 -41.64
N LYS A 31 -2.86 -37.10 -42.96
CA LYS A 31 -2.08 -36.31 -43.93
C LYS A 31 -2.86 -35.16 -44.55
N SER A 32 -4.07 -34.89 -44.05
CA SER A 32 -4.98 -33.89 -44.60
C SER A 32 -5.42 -32.93 -43.50
N PHE A 33 -6.70 -32.93 -43.15
CA PHE A 33 -7.32 -32.01 -42.21
C PHE A 33 -6.62 -31.97 -40.85
N THR A 34 -6.35 -33.13 -40.25
CA THR A 34 -5.79 -33.20 -38.89
C THR A 34 -4.34 -32.72 -38.84
N ASP A 35 -3.56 -32.91 -39.90
CA ASP A 35 -2.19 -32.40 -39.99
C ASP A 35 -2.16 -30.88 -40.12
N HIS A 36 -3.06 -30.31 -40.94
CA HIS A 36 -3.24 -28.87 -41.04
C HIS A 36 -3.74 -28.26 -39.73
N LEU A 37 -4.68 -28.91 -39.04
CA LEU A 37 -5.18 -28.48 -37.73
C LEU A 37 -4.08 -28.53 -36.67
N TYR A 38 -3.31 -29.61 -36.61
CA TYR A 38 -2.17 -29.75 -35.70
C TYR A 38 -1.12 -28.67 -35.94
N THR A 39 -0.78 -28.41 -37.21
CA THR A 39 0.18 -27.38 -37.61
C THR A 39 -0.33 -25.97 -37.25
N ALA A 40 -1.61 -25.69 -37.50
CA ALA A 40 -2.21 -24.41 -37.15
C ALA A 40 -2.27 -24.16 -35.64
N LEU A 41 -2.58 -25.19 -34.85
CA LEU A 41 -2.52 -25.13 -33.39
C LEU A 41 -1.09 -24.85 -32.89
N LYS A 42 -0.08 -25.55 -33.46
CA LYS A 42 1.34 -25.28 -33.15
C LYS A 42 1.77 -23.85 -33.52
N TRP A 43 1.38 -23.36 -34.70
CA TRP A 43 1.66 -21.99 -35.12
C TRP A 43 0.99 -20.93 -34.24
N ALA A 44 -0.14 -21.27 -33.61
CA ALA A 44 -0.79 -20.45 -32.60
C ALA A 44 -0.13 -20.53 -31.20
N GLY A 45 0.98 -21.27 -31.05
CA GLY A 45 1.69 -21.44 -29.78
C GLY A 45 1.05 -22.45 -28.83
N ILE A 46 0.15 -23.31 -29.34
CA ILE A 46 -0.54 -24.32 -28.52
C ILE A 46 0.27 -25.62 -28.55
N HIS A 47 0.63 -26.12 -27.36
CA HIS A 47 1.33 -27.39 -27.20
C HIS A 47 0.33 -28.54 -27.32
N VAL A 48 0.37 -29.28 -28.42
CA VAL A 48 -0.59 -30.36 -28.71
C VAL A 48 0.11 -31.71 -28.62
N PHE A 49 -0.46 -32.64 -27.85
CA PHE A 49 -0.09 -34.05 -27.89
C PHE A 49 -0.71 -34.72 -29.11
N ARG A 50 0.12 -35.42 -29.88
CA ARG A 50 -0.25 -36.23 -31.04
C ARG A 50 0.52 -37.54 -30.95
N ASP A 51 -0.21 -38.66 -30.87
CA ASP A 51 0.31 -39.99 -30.53
C ASP A 51 1.58 -40.40 -31.31
N ASP A 52 1.68 -40.07 -32.59
CA ASP A 52 2.81 -40.46 -33.45
C ASP A 52 4.12 -39.67 -33.23
N ASP A 53 4.05 -38.47 -32.66
CA ASP A 53 5.24 -37.59 -32.52
C ASP A 53 5.83 -37.59 -31.11
N ALA A 54 5.01 -37.95 -30.10
CA ALA A 54 5.31 -37.70 -28.69
C ALA A 54 5.58 -38.97 -27.87
N ILE A 55 5.30 -40.16 -28.40
CA ILE A 55 5.52 -41.44 -27.69
C ILE A 55 6.93 -41.96 -28.00
N GLU A 56 7.73 -42.22 -26.95
CA GLU A 56 9.09 -42.76 -27.09
C GLU A 56 9.06 -44.19 -27.66
N ARG A 57 10.00 -44.50 -28.55
CA ARG A 57 10.11 -45.84 -29.15
C ARG A 57 10.41 -46.89 -28.06
N GLY A 58 9.46 -47.79 -27.83
CA GLY A 58 9.55 -48.86 -26.82
C GLY A 58 8.71 -48.63 -25.57
N ALA A 59 8.01 -47.48 -25.45
CA ALA A 59 7.08 -47.21 -24.36
C ALA A 59 5.72 -47.92 -24.55
N ASP A 60 5.01 -48.13 -23.44
CA ASP A 60 3.62 -48.61 -23.46
C ASP A 60 2.70 -47.48 -23.95
N ILE A 61 2.09 -47.71 -25.12
CA ILE A 61 1.27 -46.71 -25.82
C ILE A 61 0.03 -46.35 -25.00
N GLU A 62 -0.59 -47.32 -24.31
CA GLU A 62 -1.83 -47.10 -23.54
C GLU A 62 -1.55 -46.24 -22.30
N CYS A 63 -0.45 -46.55 -21.61
CA CYS A 63 0.00 -45.80 -20.44
C CYS A 63 0.36 -44.35 -20.79
N GLU A 64 1.09 -44.11 -21.89
CA GLU A 64 1.48 -42.76 -22.31
C GLU A 64 0.29 -41.93 -22.82
N VAL A 65 -0.68 -42.55 -23.51
CA VAL A 65 -1.92 -41.88 -23.91
C VAL A 65 -2.77 -41.52 -22.69
N GLU A 66 -2.97 -42.44 -21.75
CA GLU A 66 -3.71 -42.16 -20.51
C GLU A 66 -3.06 -41.01 -19.72
N LYS A 67 -1.73 -41.03 -19.61
CA LYS A 67 -0.94 -39.98 -18.99
C LYS A 67 -1.07 -38.66 -19.74
N ALA A 68 -1.02 -38.66 -21.08
CA ALA A 68 -1.18 -37.46 -21.89
C ALA A 68 -2.59 -36.85 -21.76
N ILE A 69 -3.65 -37.67 -21.68
CA ILE A 69 -5.01 -37.21 -21.41
C ILE A 69 -5.08 -36.51 -20.05
N ARG A 70 -4.54 -37.14 -18.99
CA ARG A 70 -4.51 -36.58 -17.63
C ARG A 70 -3.64 -35.33 -17.51
N GLN A 71 -2.60 -35.23 -18.34
CA GLN A 71 -1.65 -34.11 -18.35
C GLN A 71 -2.04 -32.98 -19.29
N SER A 72 -3.07 -33.17 -20.13
CA SER A 72 -3.58 -32.15 -21.04
C SER A 72 -4.64 -31.28 -20.37
N LYS A 73 -4.72 -29.99 -20.75
CA LYS A 73 -5.75 -29.08 -20.22
C LYS A 73 -7.12 -29.27 -20.88
N MET A 74 -7.13 -29.76 -22.11
CA MET A 74 -8.34 -30.09 -22.85
C MET A 74 -8.10 -31.22 -23.84
N SER A 75 -9.18 -31.85 -24.29
CA SER A 75 -9.16 -32.83 -25.39
C SER A 75 -9.95 -32.32 -26.59
N LEU A 76 -9.36 -32.41 -27.78
CA LEU A 76 -9.98 -32.14 -29.06
C LEU A 76 -10.23 -33.48 -29.75
N ILE A 77 -11.49 -33.81 -30.04
CA ILE A 77 -11.87 -35.10 -30.64
C ILE A 77 -12.36 -34.84 -32.06
N VAL A 78 -11.65 -35.35 -33.06
CA VAL A 78 -12.01 -35.20 -34.49
C VAL A 78 -12.73 -36.45 -34.98
N PHE A 79 -14.05 -36.36 -35.11
CA PHE A 79 -14.88 -37.43 -35.67
C PHE A 79 -14.84 -37.39 -37.21
N SER A 80 -14.48 -38.53 -37.82
CA SER A 80 -14.52 -38.85 -39.25
C SER A 80 -15.42 -40.06 -39.51
N SER A 81 -15.75 -40.34 -40.79
CA SER A 81 -16.62 -41.44 -41.21
C SER A 81 -16.19 -42.80 -40.63
N ASP A 82 -14.89 -43.06 -40.59
CA ASP A 82 -14.32 -44.34 -40.14
C ASP A 82 -13.72 -44.26 -38.73
N PHE A 83 -14.02 -43.22 -37.95
CA PHE A 83 -13.48 -43.03 -36.60
C PHE A 83 -13.75 -44.23 -35.69
N ALA A 84 -14.98 -44.76 -35.72
CA ALA A 84 -15.39 -45.89 -34.88
C ALA A 84 -14.86 -47.26 -35.35
N SER A 85 -14.19 -47.33 -36.51
CA SER A 85 -13.55 -48.58 -36.97
C SER A 85 -12.35 -48.98 -36.11
N SER A 86 -11.75 -48.02 -35.41
CA SER A 86 -10.61 -48.23 -34.50
C SER A 86 -11.08 -48.35 -33.06
N SER A 87 -10.85 -49.52 -32.44
CA SER A 87 -11.10 -49.70 -31.00
C SER A 87 -10.26 -48.74 -30.15
N TRP A 88 -9.08 -48.35 -30.63
CA TRP A 88 -8.19 -47.41 -29.94
C TRP A 88 -8.80 -46.01 -29.81
N CYS A 89 -9.38 -45.48 -30.90
CA CYS A 89 -10.04 -44.18 -30.88
C CYS A 89 -11.26 -44.18 -29.95
N LEU A 90 -11.98 -45.32 -29.87
CA LEU A 90 -13.10 -45.50 -28.93
C LEU A 90 -12.64 -45.58 -27.47
N ASP A 91 -11.50 -46.24 -27.21
CA ASP A 91 -10.87 -46.31 -25.90
C ASP A 91 -10.42 -44.92 -25.42
N GLU A 92 -9.77 -44.12 -26.28
CA GLU A 92 -9.42 -42.73 -25.99
C GLU A 92 -10.63 -41.89 -25.61
N VAL A 93 -11.73 -41.96 -26.38
CA VAL A 93 -12.95 -41.21 -26.08
C VAL A 93 -13.55 -41.63 -24.73
N ALA A 94 -13.52 -42.91 -24.40
CA ALA A 94 -13.97 -43.40 -23.10
C ALA A 94 -13.07 -42.87 -21.96
N MET A 95 -11.74 -42.91 -22.13
CA MET A 95 -10.78 -42.37 -21.15
C MET A 95 -10.95 -40.86 -20.94
N ILE A 96 -11.10 -40.09 -22.02
CA ILE A 96 -11.33 -38.63 -21.98
C ILE A 96 -12.60 -38.31 -21.18
N MET A 97 -13.70 -39.03 -21.44
CA MET A 97 -14.96 -38.77 -20.79
C MET A 97 -14.99 -39.21 -19.33
N GLU A 98 -14.31 -40.30 -18.99
CA GLU A 98 -14.14 -40.69 -17.59
C GLU A 98 -13.26 -39.67 -16.85
N HIS A 99 -12.19 -39.17 -17.47
CA HIS A 99 -11.36 -38.11 -16.88
C HIS A 99 -12.15 -36.82 -16.65
N LYS A 100 -12.92 -36.37 -17.64
CA LYS A 100 -13.81 -35.19 -17.56
C LYS A 100 -14.83 -35.31 -16.43
N LYS A 101 -15.36 -36.51 -16.18
CA LYS A 101 -16.34 -36.76 -15.12
C LYS A 101 -15.78 -36.46 -13.73
N HIS A 102 -14.50 -36.76 -13.50
CA HIS A 102 -13.83 -36.51 -12.22
C HIS A 102 -13.12 -35.15 -12.15
N HIS A 103 -12.89 -34.49 -13.29
CA HIS A 103 -12.17 -33.21 -13.39
C HIS A 103 -12.97 -32.18 -14.20
N SER A 104 -13.74 -31.33 -13.50
CA SER A 104 -14.57 -30.28 -14.12
C SER A 104 -13.78 -29.25 -14.94
N GLY A 105 -12.47 -29.13 -14.71
CA GLY A 105 -11.57 -28.24 -15.45
C GLY A 105 -11.10 -28.78 -16.81
N HIS A 106 -11.36 -30.04 -17.16
CA HIS A 106 -10.96 -30.63 -18.44
C HIS A 106 -11.98 -30.35 -19.54
N ASN A 107 -11.66 -29.42 -20.44
CA ASN A 107 -12.53 -29.08 -21.56
C ASN A 107 -12.46 -30.16 -22.64
N VAL A 108 -13.61 -30.46 -23.26
CA VAL A 108 -13.68 -31.43 -24.38
C VAL A 108 -14.43 -30.76 -25.51
N LEU A 109 -13.78 -30.68 -26.68
CA LEU A 109 -14.34 -30.07 -27.87
C LEU A 109 -14.48 -31.14 -28.98
N PRO A 110 -15.70 -31.57 -29.31
CA PRO A 110 -15.92 -32.44 -30.46
C PRO A 110 -15.92 -31.64 -31.77
N VAL A 111 -15.15 -32.10 -32.74
CA VAL A 111 -15.05 -31.58 -34.10
C VAL A 111 -15.59 -32.63 -35.05
N PHE A 112 -16.63 -32.31 -35.80
CA PHE A 112 -17.29 -33.21 -36.72
C PHE A 112 -16.83 -32.90 -38.15
N TYR A 113 -15.91 -33.72 -38.64
CA TYR A 113 -15.31 -33.63 -39.97
C TYR A 113 -16.03 -34.60 -40.91
N ASP A 114 -16.87 -34.06 -41.79
CA ASP A 114 -17.68 -34.81 -42.76
C ASP A 114 -18.58 -35.90 -42.14
N VAL A 115 -19.03 -35.68 -40.89
CA VAL A 115 -19.96 -36.57 -40.16
C VAL A 115 -21.02 -35.72 -39.47
N ASP A 116 -22.27 -36.20 -39.45
CA ASP A 116 -23.35 -35.53 -38.71
C ASP A 116 -23.28 -35.90 -37.21
N PRO A 117 -23.34 -34.93 -36.28
CA PRO A 117 -23.36 -35.21 -34.83
C PRO A 117 -24.45 -36.21 -34.40
N SER A 118 -25.59 -36.22 -35.09
CA SER A 118 -26.69 -37.14 -34.81
C SER A 118 -26.39 -38.59 -35.19
N GLU A 119 -25.54 -38.82 -36.19
CA GLU A 119 -25.06 -40.15 -36.56
C GLU A 119 -24.12 -40.71 -35.50
N VAL A 120 -23.25 -39.87 -34.94
CA VAL A 120 -22.38 -40.24 -33.80
C VAL A 120 -23.21 -40.49 -32.54
N GLN A 121 -24.22 -39.67 -32.27
CA GLN A 121 -25.07 -39.78 -31.08
C GLN A 121 -25.91 -41.06 -31.10
N LYS A 122 -26.61 -41.29 -32.22
CA LYS A 122 -27.51 -42.45 -32.39
C LYS A 122 -26.78 -43.71 -32.82
N GLN A 123 -25.48 -43.60 -33.11
CA GLN A 123 -24.64 -44.67 -33.66
C GLN A 123 -25.27 -45.29 -34.92
N THR A 124 -25.75 -44.44 -35.84
CA THR A 124 -26.39 -44.83 -37.11
C THR A 124 -25.42 -44.64 -38.28
N GLY A 125 -25.79 -45.12 -39.48
CA GLY A 125 -24.96 -44.94 -40.68
C GLY A 125 -23.69 -45.81 -40.67
N ASP A 126 -22.56 -45.24 -41.07
CA ASP A 126 -21.28 -45.96 -41.15
C ASP A 126 -20.71 -46.31 -39.76
N LEU A 127 -21.02 -45.51 -38.74
CA LEU A 127 -20.70 -45.82 -37.33
C LEU A 127 -21.41 -47.08 -36.83
N ALA A 128 -22.63 -47.37 -37.30
CA ALA A 128 -23.37 -48.57 -36.90
C ALA A 128 -22.63 -49.86 -37.30
N LYS A 129 -22.00 -49.84 -38.49
CA LYS A 129 -21.26 -50.97 -39.06
C LYS A 129 -20.09 -51.40 -38.17
N ALA A 130 -19.45 -50.46 -37.49
CA ALA A 130 -18.35 -50.72 -36.56
C ALA A 130 -18.80 -51.51 -35.32
N PHE A 131 -20.06 -51.35 -34.89
CA PHE A 131 -20.63 -52.05 -33.74
C PHE A 131 -21.46 -53.30 -34.10
N SER A 132 -21.73 -53.54 -35.39
CA SER A 132 -22.61 -54.61 -35.88
C SER A 132 -21.90 -55.74 -36.64
N GLY A 133 -20.57 -55.70 -36.79
CA GLY A 133 -19.83 -56.73 -37.53
C GLY A 133 -19.95 -58.14 -36.90
N ASP A 134 -20.14 -59.17 -37.74
CA ASP A 134 -20.44 -60.59 -37.45
C ASP A 134 -19.37 -61.40 -36.66
N GLY A 135 -18.71 -60.78 -35.70
CA GLY A 135 -17.91 -61.49 -34.71
C GLY A 135 -17.75 -60.61 -33.50
N LYS A 136 -18.27 -61.04 -32.34
CA LYS A 136 -18.03 -60.39 -31.04
C LYS A 136 -16.53 -60.39 -30.74
N ARG A 137 -15.80 -59.40 -31.27
CA ARG A 137 -14.35 -59.21 -31.06
C ARG A 137 -14.05 -58.62 -29.68
N PHE A 138 -15.04 -58.09 -28.98
CA PHE A 138 -14.88 -57.39 -27.70
C PHE A 138 -15.98 -57.78 -26.70
N LYS A 139 -15.70 -57.64 -25.39
CA LYS A 139 -16.66 -57.92 -24.31
C LYS A 139 -17.81 -56.91 -24.33
N ASP A 140 -19.03 -57.39 -24.05
CA ASP A 140 -20.26 -56.58 -24.08
C ASP A 140 -20.17 -55.33 -23.16
N GLU A 141 -19.48 -55.43 -22.01
CA GLU A 141 -19.23 -54.31 -21.09
C GLU A 141 -18.41 -53.17 -21.72
N LYS A 142 -17.43 -53.49 -22.57
CA LYS A 142 -16.56 -52.51 -23.22
C LYS A 142 -17.32 -51.73 -24.31
N ILE A 143 -18.17 -52.44 -25.06
CA ILE A 143 -19.04 -51.85 -26.09
C ILE A 143 -20.03 -50.87 -25.46
N GLU A 144 -20.62 -51.23 -24.31
CA GLU A 144 -21.54 -50.34 -23.59
C GLU A 144 -20.83 -49.07 -23.08
N GLY A 145 -19.59 -49.22 -22.60
CA GLY A 145 -18.73 -48.08 -22.24
C GLY A 145 -18.51 -47.11 -23.40
N TRP A 146 -18.15 -47.63 -24.58
CA TRP A 146 -17.96 -46.82 -25.79
C TRP A 146 -19.24 -46.11 -26.24
N ARG A 147 -20.38 -46.82 -26.27
CA ARG A 147 -21.68 -46.23 -26.61
C ARG A 147 -22.07 -45.10 -25.67
N SER A 148 -21.86 -45.29 -24.36
CA SER A 148 -22.11 -44.25 -23.35
C SER A 148 -21.21 -43.03 -23.56
N ALA A 149 -19.92 -43.24 -23.84
CA ALA A 149 -18.97 -42.15 -24.05
C ALA A 149 -19.32 -41.31 -25.30
N LEU A 150 -19.60 -41.95 -26.44
CA LEU A 150 -20.00 -41.27 -27.69
C LEU A 150 -21.29 -40.45 -27.51
N CYS A 151 -22.29 -41.01 -26.84
CA CYS A 151 -23.54 -40.31 -26.53
C CYS A 151 -23.29 -39.09 -25.63
N LYS A 152 -22.40 -39.19 -24.63
CA LYS A 152 -22.07 -38.06 -23.76
C LYS A 152 -21.25 -36.98 -24.47
N VAL A 153 -20.31 -37.34 -25.35
CA VAL A 153 -19.52 -36.38 -26.12
C VAL A 153 -20.40 -35.57 -27.07
N THR A 154 -21.34 -36.23 -27.75
CA THR A 154 -22.24 -35.58 -28.71
C THR A 154 -23.27 -34.63 -28.06
N ASN A 155 -23.50 -34.77 -26.75
CA ASN A 155 -24.28 -33.80 -25.98
C ASN A 155 -23.49 -32.52 -25.64
N LEU A 156 -22.17 -32.46 -25.91
CA LEU A 156 -21.37 -31.25 -25.79
C LEU A 156 -21.52 -30.38 -27.04
N ALA A 157 -21.41 -29.06 -26.88
CA ALA A 157 -21.38 -28.15 -28.02
C ALA A 157 -20.09 -28.37 -28.83
N GLY A 158 -20.25 -28.90 -30.05
CA GLY A 158 -19.14 -29.16 -30.97
C GLY A 158 -19.13 -28.23 -32.18
N MET A 159 -18.15 -28.42 -33.05
CA MET A 159 -17.97 -27.67 -34.30
C MET A 159 -18.16 -28.60 -35.49
N VAL A 160 -18.98 -28.20 -36.47
CA VAL A 160 -19.29 -29.00 -37.67
C VAL A 160 -18.73 -28.29 -38.91
N LEU A 161 -18.00 -29.01 -39.77
CA LEU A 161 -17.38 -28.44 -40.96
C LEU A 161 -18.43 -27.88 -41.95
N HIS A 162 -19.54 -28.59 -42.17
CA HIS A 162 -20.53 -28.29 -43.21
C HIS A 162 -19.88 -28.06 -44.60
N LYS A 163 -20.55 -27.35 -45.52
CA LYS A 163 -20.05 -27.07 -46.89
C LYS A 163 -19.07 -25.88 -46.97
N ARG A 164 -18.35 -25.55 -45.89
CA ARG A 164 -17.46 -24.37 -45.84
C ARG A 164 -16.00 -24.76 -46.08
N PRO A 165 -15.11 -23.81 -46.43
CA PRO A 165 -13.69 -24.09 -46.65
C PRO A 165 -13.01 -24.63 -45.38
N GLU A 166 -12.20 -25.69 -45.52
CA GLU A 166 -11.47 -26.29 -44.40
C GLU A 166 -10.54 -25.30 -43.69
N ALA A 167 -9.88 -24.42 -44.45
CA ALA A 167 -8.94 -23.44 -43.90
C ALA A 167 -9.63 -22.46 -42.92
N GLU A 168 -10.82 -21.95 -43.28
CA GLU A 168 -11.62 -21.11 -42.38
C GLU A 168 -12.10 -21.91 -41.17
N PHE A 169 -12.47 -23.18 -41.37
CA PHE A 169 -12.86 -24.06 -40.26
C PHE A 169 -11.74 -24.30 -39.27
N ILE A 170 -10.53 -24.54 -39.75
CA ILE A 170 -9.34 -24.68 -38.90
C ILE A 170 -9.06 -23.38 -38.13
N GLN A 171 -9.15 -22.21 -38.78
CA GLN A 171 -8.94 -20.93 -38.09
C GLN A 171 -9.95 -20.71 -36.96
N ASP A 172 -11.22 -21.03 -37.20
CA ASP A 172 -12.25 -20.94 -36.15
C ASP A 172 -11.99 -21.94 -35.02
N ILE A 173 -11.59 -23.18 -35.32
CA ILE A 173 -11.21 -24.15 -34.29
C ILE A 173 -10.03 -23.63 -33.46
N VAL A 174 -8.96 -23.14 -34.10
CA VAL A 174 -7.79 -22.59 -33.41
C VAL A 174 -8.18 -21.41 -32.54
N LYS A 175 -9.10 -20.55 -33.01
CA LYS A 175 -9.63 -19.43 -32.23
C LYS A 175 -10.41 -19.93 -31.01
N THR A 176 -11.35 -20.86 -31.19
CA THR A 176 -12.16 -21.43 -30.09
C THR A 176 -11.29 -22.18 -29.09
N VAL A 177 -10.33 -22.99 -29.55
CA VAL A 177 -9.35 -23.69 -28.70
C VAL A 177 -8.50 -22.66 -27.94
N GLY A 178 -8.03 -21.61 -28.62
CA GLY A 178 -7.31 -20.51 -27.98
C GLY A 178 -8.14 -19.83 -26.89
N GLU A 179 -9.43 -19.58 -27.13
CA GLU A 179 -10.35 -19.01 -26.14
C GLU A 179 -10.63 -19.95 -24.96
N MET A 180 -10.76 -21.27 -25.21
CA MET A 180 -10.90 -22.28 -24.18
C MET A 180 -9.62 -22.49 -23.35
N LEU A 181 -8.45 -22.26 -23.96
CA LEU A 181 -7.14 -22.36 -23.33
C LEU A 181 -6.68 -21.06 -22.66
N LYS A 182 -7.32 -19.92 -22.94
CA LYS A 182 -7.04 -18.62 -22.30
C LYS A 182 -7.31 -18.71 -20.79
N ARG A 183 -6.34 -19.25 -20.07
CA ARG A 183 -6.17 -18.98 -18.65
C ARG A 183 -5.45 -17.65 -18.55
N THR A 184 -6.14 -16.64 -18.07
CA THR A 184 -5.52 -15.36 -17.73
C THR A 184 -4.74 -15.52 -16.42
N ILE A 185 -3.74 -16.40 -16.40
CA ILE A 185 -2.82 -16.50 -15.25
C ILE A 185 -1.96 -15.25 -15.30
N LEU A 186 -2.11 -14.41 -14.29
CA LEU A 186 -1.34 -13.19 -14.18
C LEU A 186 0.06 -13.54 -13.72
N HIS A 187 1.07 -12.94 -14.32
CA HIS A 187 2.44 -13.11 -13.85
C HIS A 187 2.59 -12.54 -12.43
N VAL A 188 2.99 -13.41 -11.51
CA VAL A 188 3.35 -13.12 -10.12
C VAL A 188 4.84 -13.44 -9.94
N PRO A 189 5.62 -12.61 -9.21
CA PRO A 189 7.02 -12.90 -8.94
C PRO A 189 7.21 -14.28 -8.31
N SER A 190 8.28 -14.98 -8.69
CA SER A 190 8.58 -16.35 -8.23
C SER A 190 8.87 -16.43 -6.72
N TYR A 191 9.22 -15.32 -6.09
CA TYR A 191 9.55 -15.25 -4.67
C TYR A 191 8.58 -14.30 -3.98
N LEU A 192 7.54 -14.87 -3.36
CA LEU A 192 6.64 -14.14 -2.48
C LEU A 192 7.10 -14.33 -1.04
N VAL A 193 7.19 -13.23 -0.30
CA VAL A 193 7.58 -13.22 1.12
C VAL A 193 6.55 -12.41 1.88
N GLY A 194 6.11 -12.88 3.05
CA GLY A 194 5.19 -12.17 3.95
C GLY A 194 3.77 -11.98 3.42
N VAL A 195 3.35 -12.71 2.37
CA VAL A 195 2.01 -12.56 1.77
C VAL A 195 0.97 -13.54 2.33
N ASP A 196 1.40 -14.63 2.98
CA ASP A 196 0.54 -15.78 3.27
C ASP A 196 -0.65 -15.43 4.17
N ALA A 197 -0.44 -14.64 5.21
CA ALA A 197 -1.50 -14.25 6.15
C ALA A 197 -2.57 -13.39 5.46
N LEU A 198 -2.15 -12.41 4.64
CA LEU A 198 -3.06 -11.55 3.89
C LEU A 198 -3.82 -12.32 2.81
N VAL A 199 -3.12 -13.16 2.05
CA VAL A 199 -3.75 -14.01 1.01
C VAL A 199 -4.76 -14.97 1.66
N LYS A 200 -4.44 -15.59 2.79
CA LYS A 200 -5.39 -16.42 3.56
C LYS A 200 -6.61 -15.63 4.02
N GLY A 201 -6.41 -14.42 4.54
CA GLY A 201 -7.50 -13.53 4.98
C GLY A 201 -8.43 -13.16 3.83
N ILE A 202 -7.88 -12.79 2.67
CA ILE A 202 -8.67 -12.44 1.49
C ILE A 202 -9.36 -13.69 0.91
N ASN A 203 -8.69 -14.84 0.88
CA ASN A 203 -9.29 -16.10 0.42
C ASN A 203 -10.46 -16.54 1.31
N SER A 204 -10.34 -16.37 2.62
CA SER A 204 -11.46 -16.60 3.55
C SER A 204 -12.64 -15.70 3.18
N TRP A 205 -12.40 -14.41 2.94
CA TRP A 205 -13.44 -13.47 2.54
C TRP A 205 -14.09 -13.80 1.18
N ILE A 206 -13.34 -14.34 0.24
CA ILE A 206 -13.87 -14.81 -1.04
C ILE A 206 -14.87 -15.96 -0.83
N GLN A 207 -14.63 -16.81 0.17
CA GLN A 207 -15.48 -17.94 0.52
C GLN A 207 -16.65 -17.58 1.45
N ASP A 208 -16.70 -16.36 1.98
CA ASP A 208 -17.83 -15.87 2.80
C ASP A 208 -19.16 -15.96 2.06
N LYS A 209 -20.27 -15.97 2.81
CA LYS A 209 -21.59 -16.26 2.26
C LYS A 209 -22.02 -15.17 1.26
N PRO A 210 -22.93 -15.49 0.32
CA PRO A 210 -23.39 -14.56 -0.72
C PRO A 210 -24.10 -13.28 -0.22
N GLU A 211 -24.43 -13.22 1.07
CA GLU A 211 -25.12 -12.08 1.73
C GLU A 211 -24.15 -11.14 2.45
N ASP A 212 -22.86 -11.51 2.52
CA ASP A 212 -21.81 -10.72 3.16
C ASP A 212 -21.25 -9.63 2.22
N VAL A 213 -20.34 -8.82 2.74
CA VAL A 213 -19.64 -7.74 2.01
C VAL A 213 -19.02 -8.27 0.70
N ASN A 214 -19.39 -7.66 -0.43
CA ASN A 214 -18.95 -8.08 -1.77
C ASN A 214 -17.77 -7.27 -2.32
N ILE A 215 -17.31 -6.23 -1.60
CA ILE A 215 -16.18 -5.39 -1.99
C ILE A 215 -15.07 -5.47 -0.93
N ALA A 216 -13.86 -5.81 -1.38
CA ALA A 216 -12.64 -5.74 -0.60
C ALA A 216 -11.73 -4.62 -1.12
N VAL A 217 -11.19 -3.81 -0.20
CA VAL A 217 -10.24 -2.75 -0.51
C VAL A 217 -8.88 -3.11 0.07
N ILE A 218 -7.90 -3.27 -0.81
CA ILE A 218 -6.50 -3.51 -0.47
C ILE A 218 -5.76 -2.17 -0.57
N HIS A 219 -5.30 -1.63 0.56
CA HIS A 219 -4.62 -0.34 0.59
C HIS A 219 -3.29 -0.38 1.34
N GLY A 220 -2.50 0.68 1.22
CA GLY A 220 -1.15 0.79 1.77
C GLY A 220 -0.26 1.70 0.94
N ILE A 221 0.97 1.93 1.41
CA ILE A 221 1.94 2.80 0.75
C ILE A 221 2.32 2.33 -0.66
N ALA A 222 2.78 3.25 -1.50
CA ALA A 222 3.26 2.94 -2.84
C ALA A 222 4.45 1.96 -2.78
N GLY A 223 4.43 0.92 -3.61
CA GLY A 223 5.50 -0.10 -3.65
C GLY A 223 5.42 -1.21 -2.60
N VAL A 224 4.39 -1.22 -1.73
CA VAL A 224 4.23 -2.24 -0.66
C VAL A 224 3.80 -3.63 -1.17
N GLY A 225 3.39 -3.76 -2.43
CA GLY A 225 3.00 -5.06 -3.02
C GLY A 225 1.49 -5.31 -3.19
N LYS A 226 0.65 -4.28 -3.11
CA LYS A 226 -0.82 -4.38 -3.32
C LYS A 226 -1.19 -5.16 -4.59
N THR A 227 -0.64 -4.75 -5.74
CA THR A 227 -0.86 -5.41 -7.04
C THR A 227 -0.41 -6.86 -7.03
N THR A 228 0.71 -7.17 -6.36
CA THR A 228 1.23 -8.54 -6.25
C THR A 228 0.25 -9.43 -5.48
N ILE A 229 -0.24 -8.96 -4.33
CA ILE A 229 -1.24 -9.69 -3.52
C ILE A 229 -2.54 -9.88 -4.30
N ALA A 230 -3.04 -8.83 -4.97
CA ALA A 230 -4.25 -8.92 -5.76
C ALA A 230 -4.14 -9.94 -6.91
N LYS A 231 -2.99 -10.00 -7.59
CA LYS A 231 -2.73 -11.03 -8.61
C LYS A 231 -2.66 -12.44 -8.04
N THR A 232 -1.99 -12.62 -6.90
CA THR A 232 -1.90 -13.92 -6.22
C THR A 232 -3.29 -14.44 -5.85
N VAL A 233 -4.10 -13.60 -5.19
CA VAL A 233 -5.48 -13.93 -4.83
C VAL A 233 -6.33 -14.23 -6.07
N PHE A 234 -6.20 -13.41 -7.12
CA PHE A 234 -6.94 -13.61 -8.35
C PHE A 234 -6.63 -14.98 -8.95
N ASN A 235 -5.34 -15.30 -9.15
CA ASN A 235 -4.88 -16.56 -9.72
C ASN A 235 -5.36 -17.79 -8.92
N LEU A 236 -5.51 -17.67 -7.60
CA LEU A 236 -5.97 -18.77 -6.74
C LEU A 236 -7.48 -19.01 -6.79
N ASN A 237 -8.29 -18.02 -7.19
CA ASN A 237 -9.74 -18.08 -7.00
C ASN A 237 -10.57 -17.89 -8.27
N PHE A 238 -10.01 -17.39 -9.38
CA PHE A 238 -10.82 -17.02 -10.55
C PHE A 238 -11.65 -18.17 -11.13
N GLU A 239 -11.17 -19.42 -11.04
CA GLU A 239 -11.89 -20.61 -11.52
C GLU A 239 -13.16 -20.94 -10.71
N GLN A 240 -13.35 -20.33 -9.54
CA GLN A 240 -14.55 -20.49 -8.70
C GLN A 240 -15.73 -19.57 -9.11
N PHE A 241 -15.55 -18.78 -10.17
CA PHE A 241 -16.48 -17.77 -10.66
C PHE A 241 -16.84 -18.04 -12.13
N ASP A 242 -18.04 -17.63 -12.54
CA ASP A 242 -18.53 -17.83 -13.91
C ASP A 242 -17.74 -16.98 -14.92
N CYS A 243 -17.35 -15.78 -14.49
CA CYS A 243 -16.54 -14.83 -15.25
C CYS A 243 -15.57 -14.08 -14.32
N TRP A 244 -14.46 -13.61 -14.88
CA TRP A 244 -13.45 -12.88 -14.13
C TRP A 244 -12.79 -11.83 -15.01
N SER A 245 -12.29 -10.75 -14.39
CA SER A 245 -11.48 -9.75 -15.09
C SER A 245 -10.50 -9.09 -14.14
N PHE A 246 -9.30 -8.78 -14.65
CA PHE A 246 -8.28 -8.02 -13.94
C PHE A 246 -7.95 -6.76 -14.76
N LEU A 247 -8.44 -5.63 -14.28
CA LEU A 247 -8.17 -4.33 -14.89
C LEU A 247 -6.95 -3.70 -14.23
N LYS A 248 -5.84 -3.68 -14.97
CA LYS A 248 -4.54 -3.21 -14.48
C LYS A 248 -4.40 -1.69 -14.62
N ASP A 249 -3.69 -1.06 -13.68
CA ASP A 249 -3.23 0.34 -13.75
C ASP A 249 -4.37 1.35 -14.02
N VAL A 250 -5.52 1.20 -13.35
CA VAL A 250 -6.75 1.99 -13.59
C VAL A 250 -6.50 3.49 -13.54
N ARG A 251 -5.75 4.00 -12.55
CA ARG A 251 -5.35 5.43 -12.48
C ARG A 251 -4.63 5.89 -13.74
N LYS A 252 -3.69 5.09 -14.24
CA LYS A 252 -2.87 5.49 -15.40
C LYS A 252 -3.67 5.42 -16.68
N THR A 253 -4.47 4.37 -16.85
CA THR A 253 -5.27 4.14 -18.05
C THR A 253 -6.39 5.16 -18.15
N SER A 254 -7.10 5.46 -17.06
CA SER A 254 -8.20 6.44 -17.06
C SER A 254 -7.79 7.86 -17.49
N LYS A 255 -6.53 8.27 -17.26
CA LYS A 255 -5.98 9.56 -17.69
C LYS A 255 -5.66 9.63 -19.19
N GLN A 256 -5.69 8.51 -19.91
CA GLN A 256 -5.44 8.46 -21.35
C GLN A 256 -6.69 8.83 -22.14
N TYR A 257 -6.51 9.24 -23.41
CA TYR A 257 -7.63 9.52 -24.31
C TYR A 257 -8.52 8.27 -24.47
N ASN A 258 -9.81 8.41 -24.16
CA ASN A 258 -10.79 7.31 -24.10
C ASN A 258 -10.40 6.14 -23.17
N GLY A 259 -9.54 6.39 -22.17
CA GLY A 259 -9.02 5.35 -21.29
C GLY A 259 -10.10 4.61 -20.47
N LEU A 260 -11.11 5.32 -19.98
CA LEU A 260 -12.23 4.70 -19.25
C LEU A 260 -13.04 3.74 -20.16
N VAL A 261 -13.29 4.16 -21.39
CA VAL A 261 -13.96 3.33 -22.40
C VAL A 261 -13.13 2.07 -22.71
N GLN A 262 -11.80 2.19 -22.79
CA GLN A 262 -10.91 1.04 -22.97
C GLN A 262 -10.99 0.05 -21.80
N LEU A 263 -11.03 0.54 -20.55
CA LEU A 263 -11.19 -0.30 -19.37
C LEU A 263 -12.53 -1.04 -19.38
N GLN A 264 -13.62 -0.37 -19.74
CA GLN A 264 -14.94 -0.98 -19.89
C GLN A 264 -14.99 -2.02 -21.01
N MET A 265 -14.39 -1.73 -22.17
CA MET A 265 -14.28 -2.69 -23.29
C MET A 265 -13.51 -3.94 -22.87
N GLN A 266 -12.40 -3.78 -22.15
CA GLN A 266 -11.63 -4.91 -21.63
C GLN A 266 -12.49 -5.76 -20.68
N LEU A 267 -13.15 -5.11 -19.71
CA LEU A 267 -14.04 -5.80 -18.77
C LEU A 267 -15.15 -6.57 -19.50
N LEU A 268 -15.81 -5.94 -20.47
CA LEU A 268 -16.89 -6.56 -21.23
C LEU A 268 -16.41 -7.73 -22.10
N SER A 269 -15.23 -7.61 -22.70
CA SER A 269 -14.60 -8.70 -23.44
C SER A 269 -14.33 -9.91 -22.54
N ASP A 270 -13.81 -9.67 -21.33
CA ASP A 270 -13.50 -10.71 -20.35
C ASP A 270 -14.78 -11.39 -19.82
N LEU A 271 -15.81 -10.60 -19.49
CA LEU A 271 -17.11 -11.10 -19.00
C LEU A 271 -17.95 -11.82 -20.08
N SER A 272 -17.69 -11.53 -21.36
CA SER A 272 -18.44 -12.08 -22.49
C SER A 272 -17.67 -13.14 -23.28
N LYS A 273 -16.49 -13.57 -22.79
CA LYS A 273 -15.60 -14.55 -23.46
C LYS A 273 -15.35 -14.25 -24.94
N GLY A 274 -15.17 -12.96 -25.31
CA GLY A 274 -14.85 -12.55 -26.68
C GLY A 274 -16.02 -12.24 -27.62
N GLY A 275 -17.28 -12.39 -27.18
CA GLY A 275 -18.48 -12.13 -27.98
C GLY A 275 -18.97 -10.68 -28.02
N PHE A 276 -18.12 -9.68 -27.71
CA PHE A 276 -18.58 -8.32 -27.40
C PHE A 276 -18.50 -7.33 -28.59
N GLN A 277 -19.50 -6.43 -28.71
CA GLN A 277 -19.54 -5.33 -29.69
C GLN A 277 -19.00 -4.02 -29.13
N LYS A 278 -18.36 -3.19 -29.97
CA LYS A 278 -17.69 -1.95 -29.55
C LYS A 278 -18.67 -0.93 -28.93
N ILE A 279 -18.34 -0.40 -27.75
CA ILE A 279 -19.04 0.73 -27.12
C ILE A 279 -18.48 2.07 -27.60
N ASN A 280 -19.32 3.11 -27.61
CA ASN A 280 -18.95 4.44 -28.09
C ASN A 280 -18.68 5.45 -26.96
N ASN A 281 -19.21 5.21 -25.77
CA ASN A 281 -19.05 6.09 -24.62
C ASN A 281 -19.17 5.33 -23.28
N VAL A 282 -18.89 6.04 -22.19
CA VAL A 282 -18.85 5.47 -20.82
C VAL A 282 -20.22 5.01 -20.35
N ASP A 283 -21.28 5.78 -20.62
CA ASP A 283 -22.64 5.46 -20.15
C ASP A 283 -23.17 4.17 -20.78
N GLU A 284 -22.91 3.98 -22.07
CA GLU A 284 -23.20 2.74 -22.80
C GLU A 284 -22.45 1.57 -22.16
N GLY A 285 -21.16 1.75 -21.84
CA GLY A 285 -20.34 0.73 -21.17
C GLY A 285 -20.92 0.30 -19.82
N ILE A 286 -21.34 1.26 -18.97
CA ILE A 286 -21.93 0.96 -17.65
C ILE A 286 -23.16 0.08 -17.79
N ILE A 287 -24.06 0.41 -18.72
CA ILE A 287 -25.30 -0.33 -18.94
C ILE A 287 -24.98 -1.76 -19.41
N GLN A 288 -24.05 -1.91 -20.36
CA GLN A 288 -23.65 -3.23 -20.87
C GLN A 288 -22.99 -4.08 -19.78
N ILE A 289 -22.13 -3.49 -18.95
CA ILE A 289 -21.46 -4.19 -17.85
C ILE A 289 -22.50 -4.69 -16.86
N ARG A 290 -23.49 -3.85 -16.51
CA ARG A 290 -24.61 -4.23 -15.65
C ARG A 290 -25.36 -5.46 -16.21
N TYR A 291 -25.63 -5.51 -17.51
CA TYR A 291 -26.27 -6.67 -18.12
C TYR A 291 -25.39 -7.92 -18.06
N ALA A 292 -24.08 -7.78 -18.31
CA ALA A 292 -23.13 -8.88 -18.29
C ALA A 292 -22.93 -9.51 -16.90
N THR A 293 -23.05 -8.73 -15.82
CA THR A 293 -22.81 -9.16 -14.43
C THR A 293 -24.08 -9.55 -13.66
N ARG A 294 -25.28 -9.26 -14.19
CA ARG A 294 -26.55 -9.45 -13.47
C ARG A 294 -26.87 -10.91 -13.10
N PHE A 295 -26.46 -11.86 -13.94
CA PHE A 295 -26.83 -13.28 -13.82
C PHE A 295 -25.63 -14.21 -13.70
N LYS A 296 -24.43 -13.66 -13.51
CA LYS A 296 -23.19 -14.42 -13.45
C LYS A 296 -22.46 -14.07 -12.17
N LYS A 297 -21.95 -15.07 -11.46
CA LYS A 297 -21.07 -14.88 -10.32
C LYS A 297 -19.71 -14.40 -10.85
N VAL A 298 -19.33 -13.15 -10.55
CA VAL A 298 -18.10 -12.54 -11.11
C VAL A 298 -17.01 -12.27 -10.08
N LEU A 299 -15.76 -12.40 -10.50
CA LEU A 299 -14.58 -11.92 -9.77
C LEU A 299 -13.91 -10.78 -10.55
N ILE A 300 -13.98 -9.56 -10.02
CA ILE A 300 -13.39 -8.38 -10.69
C ILE A 300 -12.31 -7.79 -9.80
N VAL A 301 -11.13 -7.56 -10.38
CA VAL A 301 -10.04 -6.85 -9.72
C VAL A 301 -9.77 -5.53 -10.44
N LEU A 302 -9.81 -4.43 -9.69
CA LEU A 302 -9.47 -3.09 -10.15
C LEU A 302 -8.17 -2.65 -9.48
N ASP A 303 -7.09 -2.63 -10.24
CA ASP A 303 -5.76 -2.37 -9.72
C ASP A 303 -5.36 -0.89 -9.87
N ASP A 304 -4.83 -0.30 -8.79
CA ASP A 304 -4.32 1.07 -8.69
C ASP A 304 -5.39 2.12 -9.01
N VAL A 305 -6.54 2.02 -8.32
CA VAL A 305 -7.63 3.02 -8.35
C VAL A 305 -7.24 4.22 -7.47
N ASP A 306 -7.43 5.43 -7.99
CA ASP A 306 -7.01 6.68 -7.34
C ASP A 306 -8.17 7.64 -7.05
N ASP A 307 -9.32 7.44 -7.71
CA ASP A 307 -10.48 8.33 -7.62
C ASP A 307 -11.79 7.52 -7.60
N VAL A 308 -12.79 8.02 -6.87
CA VAL A 308 -14.13 7.44 -6.83
C VAL A 308 -14.80 7.46 -8.21
N ASP A 309 -14.57 8.51 -8.99
CA ASP A 309 -15.16 8.65 -10.33
C ASP A 309 -14.66 7.57 -11.30
N GLN A 310 -13.42 7.12 -11.13
CA GLN A 310 -12.89 5.97 -11.88
C GLN A 310 -13.71 4.72 -11.60
N LEU A 311 -14.05 4.43 -10.34
CA LEU A 311 -14.88 3.27 -10.02
C LEU A 311 -16.29 3.44 -10.59
N LYS A 312 -16.95 4.57 -10.34
CA LYS A 312 -18.33 4.83 -10.78
C LYS A 312 -18.48 4.74 -12.30
N SER A 313 -17.44 5.11 -13.03
CA SER A 313 -17.40 4.98 -14.49
C SER A 313 -17.26 3.53 -14.96
N ILE A 314 -16.70 2.61 -14.16
CA ILE A 314 -16.46 1.22 -14.56
C ILE A 314 -17.54 0.29 -14.00
N LEU A 315 -17.99 0.51 -12.77
CA LEU A 315 -18.86 -0.37 -12.01
C LEU A 315 -19.97 0.41 -11.29
N GLU A 316 -21.20 -0.10 -11.36
CA GLU A 316 -22.30 0.42 -10.58
C GLU A 316 -22.51 -0.43 -9.32
N VAL A 317 -22.26 0.17 -8.17
CA VAL A 317 -22.26 -0.52 -6.86
C VAL A 317 -23.67 -1.03 -6.51
N GLY A 318 -23.75 -2.23 -5.91
CA GLY A 318 -24.99 -2.79 -5.37
C GLY A 318 -25.95 -3.54 -6.31
N LYS A 319 -25.64 -3.70 -7.61
CA LYS A 319 -26.53 -4.38 -8.59
C LYS A 319 -25.95 -5.67 -9.19
N TRP A 320 -25.26 -6.47 -8.36
CA TRP A 320 -24.52 -7.66 -8.79
C TRP A 320 -25.29 -8.95 -8.49
N HIS A 321 -24.96 -10.01 -9.22
CA HIS A 321 -25.38 -11.35 -8.82
C HIS A 321 -24.81 -11.69 -7.43
N LYS A 322 -25.63 -12.36 -6.59
CA LYS A 322 -25.20 -12.81 -5.25
C LYS A 322 -23.94 -13.68 -5.35
N GLY A 323 -22.99 -13.46 -4.44
CA GLY A 323 -21.71 -14.19 -4.42
C GLY A 323 -20.65 -13.67 -5.39
N SER A 324 -20.89 -12.55 -6.09
CA SER A 324 -19.85 -11.83 -6.83
C SER A 324 -18.90 -11.12 -5.87
N LYS A 325 -17.61 -11.06 -6.22
CA LYS A 325 -16.57 -10.45 -5.39
C LYS A 325 -15.78 -9.42 -6.21
N ILE A 326 -15.58 -8.24 -5.64
CA ILE A 326 -14.82 -7.15 -6.25
C ILE A 326 -13.65 -6.81 -5.33
N ILE A 327 -12.44 -6.77 -5.88
CA ILE A 327 -11.22 -6.40 -5.17
C ILE A 327 -10.70 -5.10 -5.78
N ILE A 328 -10.47 -4.10 -4.95
CA ILE A 328 -9.92 -2.80 -5.36
C ILE A 328 -8.56 -2.66 -4.70
N THR A 329 -7.50 -2.41 -5.48
CA THR A 329 -6.23 -1.95 -4.91
C THR A 329 -6.13 -0.43 -5.02
N THR A 330 -5.76 0.22 -3.93
CA THR A 330 -5.71 1.68 -3.85
C THR A 330 -4.60 2.15 -2.92
N ARG A 331 -4.25 3.43 -3.01
CA ARG A 331 -3.35 4.09 -2.05
C ARG A 331 -4.13 4.89 -1.00
N HIS A 332 -5.44 4.92 -1.12
CA HIS A 332 -6.35 5.67 -0.26
C HIS A 332 -7.14 4.67 0.59
N GLY A 333 -6.75 4.51 1.86
CA GLY A 333 -7.40 3.59 2.80
C GLY A 333 -8.85 3.97 3.09
N ARG A 334 -9.14 5.27 3.09
CA ARG A 334 -10.48 5.81 3.22
C ARG A 334 -10.86 6.60 1.98
N LEU A 335 -11.00 5.95 0.83
CA LEU A 335 -11.72 6.57 -0.29
C LEU A 335 -13.17 6.87 0.19
N GLN A 336 -13.37 8.06 0.79
CA GLN A 336 -14.43 8.45 1.72
C GLN A 336 -15.89 8.31 1.20
N SER A 337 -16.14 7.74 0.01
CA SER A 337 -17.51 7.65 -0.52
C SER A 337 -17.70 6.65 -1.68
N PHE A 338 -17.23 5.40 -1.52
CA PHE A 338 -17.66 4.32 -2.43
C PHE A 338 -19.10 3.82 -2.23
N HIS A 339 -19.94 4.54 -1.46
CA HIS A 339 -21.37 4.34 -1.17
C HIS A 339 -21.69 3.71 0.20
N GLU A 340 -22.96 3.84 0.55
CA GLU A 340 -23.72 3.39 1.75
C GLU A 340 -23.59 1.89 2.11
N GLN A 341 -22.65 1.14 1.51
CA GLN A 341 -22.46 -0.30 1.74
C GLN A 341 -21.13 -0.60 2.46
N PRO A 342 -21.13 -1.57 3.39
CA PRO A 342 -19.91 -1.98 4.09
C PRO A 342 -18.88 -2.58 3.13
N CYS A 343 -17.61 -2.15 3.24
CA CYS A 343 -16.46 -2.69 2.51
C CYS A 343 -15.51 -3.40 3.48
N LYS A 344 -14.81 -4.44 3.01
CA LYS A 344 -13.79 -5.14 3.81
C LYS A 344 -12.42 -4.55 3.53
N GLU A 345 -11.80 -3.94 4.53
CA GLU A 345 -10.49 -3.31 4.39
C GLU A 345 -9.36 -4.29 4.71
N PHE A 346 -8.35 -4.30 3.85
CA PHE A 346 -7.09 -5.04 3.99
C PHE A 346 -5.92 -4.07 3.84
N ARG A 347 -5.45 -3.53 4.96
CA ARG A 347 -4.25 -2.69 5.00
C ARG A 347 -3.00 -3.54 4.91
N ILE A 348 -2.13 -3.25 3.94
CA ILE A 348 -0.84 -3.90 3.77
C ILE A 348 0.24 -3.10 4.49
N MET A 349 0.90 -3.76 5.44
CA MET A 349 2.05 -3.21 6.16
C MET A 349 3.35 -3.54 5.41
N PRO A 350 4.41 -2.73 5.57
CA PRO A 350 5.75 -3.12 5.14
C PRO A 350 6.19 -4.45 5.76
N LEU A 351 7.06 -5.16 5.05
CA LEU A 351 7.64 -6.43 5.51
C LEU A 351 8.44 -6.22 6.81
N ASP A 352 8.46 -7.24 7.66
CA ASP A 352 9.31 -7.20 8.84
C ASP A 352 10.81 -7.32 8.48
N ASP A 353 11.70 -7.11 9.45
CA ASP A 353 13.16 -7.13 9.22
C ASP A 353 13.66 -8.49 8.66
N SER A 354 13.04 -9.60 9.05
CA SER A 354 13.43 -10.95 8.63
C SER A 354 12.96 -11.23 7.21
N GLU A 355 11.69 -10.97 6.93
CA GLU A 355 11.06 -11.05 5.61
C GLU A 355 11.77 -10.13 4.61
N SER A 356 12.10 -8.92 5.04
CA SER A 356 12.82 -7.94 4.23
C SER A 356 14.22 -8.40 3.88
N LEU A 357 14.94 -9.00 4.86
CA LEU A 357 16.27 -9.56 4.62
C LEU A 357 16.19 -10.75 3.66
N GLN A 358 15.17 -11.59 3.79
CA GLN A 358 14.96 -12.72 2.89
C GLN A 358 14.69 -12.25 1.46
N LEU A 359 13.76 -11.32 1.27
CA LEU A 359 13.44 -10.78 -0.05
C LEU A 359 14.66 -10.08 -0.68
N PHE A 360 15.31 -9.19 0.06
CA PHE A 360 16.53 -8.54 -0.40
C PHE A 360 17.60 -9.56 -0.81
N SER A 361 17.81 -10.60 -0.01
CA SER A 361 18.83 -11.61 -0.28
C SER A 361 18.54 -12.41 -1.54
N ARG A 362 17.26 -12.69 -1.84
CA ARG A 362 16.85 -13.37 -3.08
C ARG A 362 17.24 -12.54 -4.30
N HIS A 363 17.10 -11.21 -4.23
CA HIS A 363 17.45 -10.31 -5.34
C HIS A 363 18.95 -10.00 -5.43
N ALA A 364 19.64 -9.87 -4.30
CA ALA A 364 21.08 -9.57 -4.26
C ALA A 364 21.96 -10.81 -4.52
N PHE A 365 21.65 -11.94 -3.89
CA PHE A 365 22.49 -13.14 -3.83
C PHE A 365 21.88 -14.38 -4.48
N ARG A 366 20.61 -14.33 -4.92
CA ARG A 366 19.83 -15.50 -5.40
C ARG A 366 19.63 -16.58 -4.33
N GLN A 367 19.72 -16.20 -3.05
CA GLN A 367 19.59 -17.07 -1.88
C GLN A 367 18.65 -16.45 -0.85
N SER A 368 18.12 -17.24 0.08
CA SER A 368 17.24 -16.73 1.15
C SER A 368 17.98 -15.93 2.22
N GLN A 369 19.31 -16.04 2.27
CA GLN A 369 20.15 -15.37 3.26
C GLN A 369 21.38 -14.75 2.57
N PRO A 370 21.93 -13.66 3.11
CA PRO A 370 23.15 -13.08 2.58
C PRO A 370 24.35 -13.93 2.99
N SER A 371 25.40 -13.90 2.18
CA SER A 371 26.71 -14.42 2.61
C SER A 371 27.22 -13.65 3.84
N GLU A 372 27.92 -14.34 4.74
CA GLU A 372 28.32 -13.82 6.06
C GLU A 372 29.07 -12.48 6.00
N CYS A 373 29.97 -12.30 5.01
CA CYS A 373 30.73 -11.06 4.83
C CYS A 373 29.87 -9.84 4.39
N TYR A 374 28.65 -10.08 3.90
CA TYR A 374 27.70 -9.02 3.48
C TYR A 374 26.50 -8.90 4.42
N LEU A 375 26.42 -9.70 5.49
CA LEU A 375 25.27 -9.71 6.40
C LEU A 375 25.00 -8.33 7.01
N GLN A 376 26.04 -7.68 7.55
CA GLN A 376 25.88 -6.37 8.19
C GLN A 376 25.52 -5.28 7.17
N TYR A 377 26.10 -5.33 5.96
CA TYR A 377 25.76 -4.39 4.89
C TYR A 377 24.30 -4.58 4.43
N SER A 378 23.86 -5.83 4.31
CA SER A 378 22.48 -6.18 3.96
C SER A 378 21.49 -5.68 5.01
N LYS A 379 21.79 -5.88 6.31
CA LYS A 379 20.95 -5.35 7.41
C LYS A 379 20.83 -3.83 7.36
N ASN A 380 21.90 -3.10 7.05
CA ASN A 380 21.84 -1.64 6.94
C ASN A 380 20.96 -1.17 5.77
N ILE A 381 21.07 -1.84 4.61
CA ILE A 381 20.26 -1.53 3.43
C ILE A 381 18.78 -1.89 3.67
N VAL A 382 18.51 -3.05 4.26
CA VAL A 382 17.15 -3.49 4.61
C VAL A 382 16.48 -2.49 5.54
N ARG A 383 17.19 -2.02 6.57
CA ARG A 383 16.71 -0.95 7.47
C ARG A 383 16.38 0.33 6.72
N TYR A 384 17.22 0.74 5.77
CA TYR A 384 16.96 1.91 4.93
C TYR A 384 15.70 1.73 4.06
N CYS A 385 15.50 0.55 3.48
CA CYS A 385 14.31 0.24 2.68
C CYS A 385 13.02 0.24 3.49
N GLY A 386 13.09 0.04 4.82
CA GLY A 386 11.94 0.11 5.72
C GLY A 386 10.86 -0.94 5.43
N GLY A 387 11.24 -2.09 4.88
CA GLY A 387 10.31 -3.17 4.56
C GLY A 387 9.49 -2.99 3.28
N LEU A 388 9.79 -1.97 2.46
CA LEU A 388 9.16 -1.80 1.14
C LEU A 388 9.69 -2.82 0.12
N PRO A 389 8.88 -3.79 -0.36
CA PRO A 389 9.33 -4.81 -1.31
C PRO A 389 9.97 -4.22 -2.56
N LEU A 390 9.32 -3.22 -3.18
CA LEU A 390 9.85 -2.58 -4.38
C LEU A 390 11.27 -1.99 -4.19
N ALA A 391 11.55 -1.42 -3.02
CA ALA A 391 12.87 -0.86 -2.71
C ALA A 391 13.90 -1.97 -2.48
N LEU A 392 13.52 -3.01 -1.73
CA LEU A 392 14.36 -4.18 -1.47
C LEU A 392 14.75 -4.90 -2.77
N GLU A 393 13.79 -5.14 -3.66
CA GLU A 393 14.03 -5.80 -4.95
C GLU A 393 14.98 -4.99 -5.83
N ARG A 394 14.74 -3.68 -5.96
CA ARG A 394 15.54 -2.83 -6.85
C ARG A 394 16.95 -2.61 -6.35
N ILE A 395 17.12 -2.31 -5.06
CA ILE A 395 18.45 -2.11 -4.49
C ILE A 395 19.20 -3.45 -4.46
N GLY A 396 18.53 -4.55 -4.10
CA GLY A 396 19.11 -5.89 -4.15
C GLY A 396 19.59 -6.25 -5.55
N PHE A 397 18.74 -6.06 -6.57
CA PHE A 397 19.11 -6.29 -7.97
C PHE A 397 20.29 -5.40 -8.41
N SER A 398 20.30 -4.12 -8.03
CA SER A 398 21.39 -3.18 -8.37
C SER A 398 22.74 -3.61 -7.77
N LEU A 399 22.73 -4.25 -6.60
CA LEU A 399 23.92 -4.72 -5.90
C LEU A 399 24.36 -6.15 -6.27
N SER A 400 23.52 -6.88 -7.01
CA SER A 400 23.81 -8.25 -7.39
C SER A 400 25.13 -8.33 -8.19
N GLY A 401 26.03 -9.21 -7.75
CA GLY A 401 27.35 -9.41 -8.38
C GLY A 401 28.37 -8.28 -8.18
N ARG A 402 28.07 -7.25 -7.37
CA ARG A 402 29.01 -6.13 -7.14
C ARG A 402 30.00 -6.39 -6.00
N THR A 403 31.12 -5.68 -6.03
CA THR A 403 32.20 -5.74 -5.04
C THR A 403 31.87 -5.00 -3.74
N GLY A 404 32.56 -5.33 -2.64
CA GLY A 404 32.37 -4.72 -1.32
C GLY A 404 32.46 -3.18 -1.28
N ASP A 405 33.27 -2.55 -2.13
CA ASP A 405 33.32 -1.08 -2.20
C ASP A 405 32.05 -0.46 -2.79
N SER A 406 31.39 -1.17 -3.71
CA SER A 406 30.08 -0.75 -4.22
C SER A 406 29.01 -0.82 -3.13
N TRP A 407 29.08 -1.83 -2.26
CA TRP A 407 28.20 -1.96 -1.09
C TRP A 407 28.45 -0.87 -0.05
N LYS A 408 29.72 -0.50 0.20
CA LYS A 408 30.04 0.62 1.09
C LYS A 408 29.51 1.95 0.55
N ARG A 409 29.60 2.17 -0.77
CA ARG A 409 29.01 3.35 -1.43
C ARG A 409 27.49 3.34 -1.30
N ALA A 410 26.87 2.19 -1.53
CA ALA A 410 25.42 1.99 -1.42
C ALA A 410 24.85 2.37 -0.05
N ILE A 411 25.60 2.15 1.02
CA ILE A 411 25.18 2.51 2.38
C ILE A 411 25.29 4.01 2.63
N ARG A 412 26.25 4.69 2.00
CA ARG A 412 26.44 6.14 2.13
C ARG A 412 25.43 6.91 1.29
N GLU A 413 25.15 6.42 0.09
CA GLU A 413 24.32 7.09 -0.91
C GLU A 413 23.32 6.09 -1.54
N PRO A 414 22.37 5.55 -0.77
CA PRO A 414 21.43 4.56 -1.27
C PRO A 414 20.50 5.12 -2.35
N GLU A 415 20.18 6.40 -2.28
CA GLU A 415 19.39 7.16 -3.27
C GLU A 415 20.04 7.19 -4.67
N ALA A 416 21.37 7.03 -4.76
CA ALA A 416 22.08 7.04 -6.04
C ALA A 416 22.03 5.69 -6.77
N LEU A 417 21.62 4.61 -6.10
CA LEU A 417 21.71 3.24 -6.63
C LEU A 417 20.65 2.87 -7.64
N ASP A 418 19.49 3.55 -7.58
CA ASP A 418 18.33 3.26 -8.42
C ASP A 418 18.05 4.37 -9.46
N GLY A 419 18.88 5.41 -9.47
CA GLY A 419 18.73 6.58 -10.33
C GLY A 419 17.48 7.41 -10.03
N GLY A 420 16.96 7.35 -8.81
CA GLY A 420 15.77 8.11 -8.39
C GLY A 420 14.44 7.45 -8.74
N LYS A 421 14.42 6.25 -9.30
CA LYS A 421 13.18 5.61 -9.76
C LYS A 421 12.24 5.17 -8.62
N ILE A 422 12.76 4.81 -7.44
CA ILE A 422 11.95 4.57 -6.24
C ILE A 422 11.27 5.88 -5.85
N GLN A 423 12.01 7.00 -5.90
CA GLN A 423 11.46 8.32 -5.62
C GLN A 423 10.35 8.68 -6.60
N GLU A 424 10.51 8.40 -7.89
CA GLU A 424 9.45 8.59 -8.90
C GLU A 424 8.17 7.81 -8.55
N ILE A 425 8.29 6.54 -8.14
CA ILE A 425 7.12 5.69 -7.82
C ILE A 425 6.39 6.18 -6.56
N LEU A 426 7.15 6.57 -5.54
CA LEU A 426 6.61 7.12 -4.30
C LEU A 426 5.97 8.50 -4.53
N ARG A 427 6.59 9.33 -5.37
CA ARG A 427 6.15 10.69 -5.69
C ARG A 427 4.77 10.73 -6.34
N VAL A 428 4.36 9.68 -7.06
CA VAL A 428 3.02 9.63 -7.68
C VAL A 428 1.89 9.90 -6.67
N SER A 429 2.02 9.44 -5.42
CA SER A 429 1.01 9.69 -4.38
C SER A 429 1.03 11.14 -3.87
N TYR A 430 2.20 11.79 -3.90
CA TYR A 430 2.35 13.20 -3.55
C TYR A 430 1.81 14.11 -4.67
N ASP A 431 2.15 13.81 -5.92
CA ASP A 431 1.69 14.59 -7.08
C ASP A 431 0.17 14.49 -7.27
N SER A 432 -0.48 13.42 -6.76
CA SER A 432 -1.94 13.27 -6.81
C SER A 432 -2.70 14.05 -5.71
N LEU A 433 -2.01 14.67 -4.75
CA LEU A 433 -2.64 15.64 -3.83
C LEU A 433 -3.14 16.83 -4.62
N GLN A 434 -4.43 17.17 -4.47
CA GLN A 434 -5.07 18.25 -5.23
C GLN A 434 -4.71 19.63 -4.67
N ASP A 435 -4.59 19.75 -3.35
CA ASP A 435 -4.30 21.02 -2.68
C ASP A 435 -2.78 21.22 -2.51
N ASP A 436 -2.28 22.36 -2.99
CA ASP A 436 -0.87 22.74 -2.78
C ASP A 436 -0.54 22.95 -1.30
N ARG A 437 -1.53 23.21 -0.45
CA ARG A 437 -1.36 23.31 1.00
C ARG A 437 -1.09 21.95 1.63
N ASP A 438 -1.78 20.88 1.22
CA ASP A 438 -1.51 19.50 1.65
C ASP A 438 -0.10 19.07 1.23
N ARG A 439 0.29 19.42 0.00
CA ARG A 439 1.65 19.21 -0.49
C ARG A 439 2.69 19.94 0.35
N ASN A 440 2.41 21.17 0.77
CA ASN A 440 3.31 21.92 1.64
C ASN A 440 3.39 21.30 3.03
N LEU A 441 2.26 20.90 3.62
CA LEU A 441 2.23 20.21 4.91
C LEU A 441 3.03 18.89 4.85
N PHE A 442 2.86 18.08 3.81
CA PHE A 442 3.66 16.86 3.61
C PHE A 442 5.16 17.15 3.66
N LEU A 443 5.61 18.22 2.98
CA LEU A 443 7.02 18.62 2.99
C LEU A 443 7.49 19.16 4.35
N ASP A 444 6.62 19.87 5.08
CA ASP A 444 6.91 20.33 6.45
C ASP A 444 7.01 19.13 7.41
N ILE A 445 6.14 18.12 7.29
CA ILE A 445 6.24 16.88 8.07
C ILE A 445 7.56 16.17 7.75
N ALA A 446 7.85 15.90 6.48
CA ALA A 446 9.08 15.22 6.05
C ALA A 446 10.37 15.90 6.55
N CYS A 447 10.34 17.23 6.74
CA CYS A 447 11.50 17.99 7.15
C CYS A 447 11.55 18.28 8.67
N PHE A 448 10.41 18.51 9.34
CA PHE A 448 10.35 19.11 10.67
C PHE A 448 9.44 18.42 11.68
N PHE A 449 8.30 17.85 11.26
CA PHE A 449 7.29 17.35 12.22
C PHE A 449 7.30 15.84 12.49
N ILE A 450 8.23 15.08 11.90
CA ILE A 450 8.36 13.65 12.25
C ILE A 450 8.77 13.51 13.72
N GLY A 451 7.98 12.75 14.48
CA GLY A 451 8.16 12.51 15.91
C GLY A 451 7.48 13.52 16.82
N GLU A 452 6.82 14.54 16.26
CA GLU A 452 6.02 15.50 17.03
C GLU A 452 4.62 14.93 17.33
N GLU A 453 4.02 15.34 18.45
CA GLU A 453 2.66 14.91 18.83
C GLU A 453 1.62 15.39 17.82
N LEU A 454 0.65 14.55 17.48
CA LEU A 454 -0.39 14.88 16.50
C LEU A 454 -1.17 16.14 16.88
N THR A 455 -1.58 16.24 18.15
CA THR A 455 -2.35 17.37 18.69
C THR A 455 -1.60 18.70 18.55
N PHE A 456 -0.28 18.67 18.70
CA PHE A 456 0.58 19.84 18.48
C PHE A 456 0.55 20.29 17.02
N VAL A 457 0.67 19.36 16.08
CA VAL A 457 0.66 19.69 14.64
C VAL A 457 -0.72 20.14 14.19
N GLU A 458 -1.80 19.51 14.67
CA GLU A 458 -3.18 19.94 14.42
C GLU A 458 -3.40 21.38 14.88
N THR A 459 -3.01 21.71 16.12
CA THR A 459 -3.14 23.07 16.66
C THR A 459 -2.41 24.10 15.78
N LEU A 460 -1.20 23.76 15.32
CA LEU A 460 -0.41 24.63 14.44
C LEU A 460 -1.04 24.79 13.06
N VAL A 461 -1.57 23.70 12.48
CA VAL A 461 -2.20 23.68 11.16
C VAL A 461 -3.52 24.47 11.17
N GLU A 462 -4.38 24.24 12.15
CA GLU A 462 -5.68 24.92 12.27
C GLU A 462 -5.56 26.42 12.47
N SER A 463 -4.52 26.84 13.20
CA SER A 463 -4.37 28.21 13.65
C SER A 463 -3.54 29.06 12.69
N CYS A 464 -2.82 28.43 11.76
CA CYS A 464 -1.97 29.13 10.80
C CYS A 464 -2.69 29.30 9.45
N ASP A 465 -2.81 30.56 9.01
CA ASP A 465 -3.42 30.90 7.71
C ASP A 465 -2.82 30.17 6.51
N SER A 466 -1.56 29.74 6.62
CA SER A 466 -0.87 28.99 5.56
C SER A 466 -1.44 27.58 5.34
N TYR A 467 -2.15 27.04 6.34
CA TYR A 467 -2.70 25.69 6.35
C TYR A 467 -4.22 25.65 6.58
N ARG A 468 -4.94 26.78 6.45
CA ARG A 468 -6.42 26.78 6.50
C ARG A 468 -6.98 25.72 5.55
N ASN A 469 -7.93 24.93 6.01
CA ASN A 469 -8.60 23.84 5.27
C ASN A 469 -7.67 22.69 4.82
N VAL A 470 -6.45 22.58 5.37
CA VAL A 470 -5.57 21.43 5.14
C VAL A 470 -6.04 20.25 5.97
N GLY A 471 -6.15 19.08 5.35
CA GLY A 471 -6.50 17.84 6.04
C GLY A 471 -5.25 17.01 6.35
N ILE A 472 -4.81 16.97 7.61
CA ILE A 472 -3.86 15.94 8.07
C ILE A 472 -4.44 14.54 7.78
N GLU A 473 -5.76 14.40 7.93
CA GLU A 473 -6.53 13.20 7.60
C GLU A 473 -6.33 12.76 6.15
N GLU A 474 -6.28 13.69 5.18
CA GLU A 474 -6.03 13.33 3.77
C GLU A 474 -4.67 12.64 3.63
N LEU A 475 -3.60 13.16 4.26
CA LEU A 475 -2.28 12.54 4.22
C LEU A 475 -2.26 11.15 4.88
N ILE A 476 -3.03 10.96 5.96
CA ILE A 476 -3.19 9.66 6.63
C ILE A 476 -3.95 8.68 5.72
N ASP A 477 -5.05 9.15 5.14
CA ASP A 477 -5.92 8.35 4.28
C ASP A 477 -5.18 7.88 3.03
N ARG A 478 -4.22 8.66 2.51
CA ARG A 478 -3.32 8.27 1.41
C ARG A 478 -2.14 7.37 1.81
N ASP A 479 -2.10 6.92 3.06
CA ASP A 479 -0.97 6.24 3.69
C ASP A 479 0.37 7.02 3.56
N LEU A 480 0.35 8.33 3.32
CA LEU A 480 1.57 9.14 3.19
C LEU A 480 2.24 9.39 4.54
N ILE A 481 1.44 9.42 5.60
CA ILE A 481 1.86 9.52 7.00
C ILE A 481 1.07 8.51 7.85
N SER A 482 1.56 8.25 9.04
CA SER A 482 0.92 7.39 10.04
C SER A 482 1.08 7.97 11.42
N ILE A 483 0.23 7.55 12.36
CA ILE A 483 0.37 7.88 13.78
C ILE A 483 0.93 6.65 14.48
N ASP A 484 1.97 6.84 15.29
CA ASP A 484 2.54 5.74 16.08
C ASP A 484 1.75 5.48 17.37
N LYS A 485 2.23 4.55 18.19
CA LYS A 485 1.57 4.16 19.44
C LYS A 485 1.58 5.27 20.51
N ASP A 486 2.48 6.23 20.38
CA ASP A 486 2.66 7.34 21.31
C ASP A 486 1.94 8.62 20.80
N ASN A 487 1.02 8.47 19.83
CA ASN A 487 0.29 9.56 19.19
C ASN A 487 1.19 10.59 18.48
N LYS A 488 2.34 10.14 17.94
CA LYS A 488 3.28 10.99 17.21
C LYS A 488 3.19 10.76 15.71
N LEU A 489 3.44 11.81 14.96
CA LEU A 489 3.53 11.73 13.51
C LEU A 489 4.74 10.90 13.08
N ALA A 490 4.46 9.82 12.36
CA ALA A 490 5.43 8.97 11.73
C ALA A 490 5.29 9.04 10.20
N MET A 491 6.41 8.93 9.50
CA MET A 491 6.45 8.86 8.05
C MET A 491 7.47 7.80 7.65
N HIS A 492 7.12 6.97 6.65
CA HIS A 492 8.03 5.98 6.13
C HIS A 492 9.33 6.65 5.65
N GLN A 493 10.50 6.10 5.98
CA GLN A 493 11.80 6.71 5.70
C GLN A 493 11.97 7.10 4.23
N LEU A 494 11.61 6.22 3.29
CA LEU A 494 11.72 6.56 1.86
C LEU A 494 10.76 7.69 1.42
N LEU A 495 9.58 7.84 2.04
CA LEU A 495 8.69 8.98 1.78
C LEU A 495 9.26 10.29 2.34
N ARG A 496 9.89 10.22 3.51
CA ARG A 496 10.61 11.35 4.10
C ARG A 496 11.75 11.80 3.20
N ASP A 497 12.55 10.84 2.72
CA ASP A 497 13.70 11.11 1.88
C ASP A 497 13.24 11.63 0.50
N MET A 498 12.10 11.13 -0.03
CA MET A 498 11.40 11.68 -1.20
C MET A 498 11.02 13.16 -1.03
N GLY A 499 10.35 13.51 0.07
CA GLY A 499 9.95 14.88 0.35
C GLY A 499 11.15 15.82 0.48
N ARG A 500 12.22 15.36 1.14
CA ARG A 500 13.49 16.10 1.25
C ARG A 500 14.17 16.28 -0.11
N GLU A 501 14.10 15.28 -0.98
CA GLU A 501 14.64 15.37 -2.34
C GLU A 501 13.87 16.39 -3.19
N ILE A 502 12.53 16.43 -3.08
CA ILE A 502 11.70 17.46 -3.74
C ILE A 502 12.16 18.87 -3.32
N VAL A 503 12.40 19.10 -2.03
CA VAL A 503 12.92 20.38 -1.53
C VAL A 503 14.33 20.65 -2.06
N ARG A 504 15.19 19.65 -2.11
CA ARG A 504 16.56 19.78 -2.66
C ARG A 504 16.53 20.24 -4.12
N GLN A 505 15.61 19.70 -4.91
CA GLN A 505 15.45 20.00 -6.33
C GLN A 505 14.99 21.44 -6.62
N GLN A 506 14.33 22.12 -5.67
CA GLN A 506 13.98 23.54 -5.82
C GLN A 506 15.21 24.42 -6.08
N SER A 507 16.34 24.07 -5.47
CA SER A 507 17.62 24.73 -5.68
C SER A 507 18.76 23.77 -5.31
N PRO A 508 19.29 23.00 -6.28
CA PRO A 508 20.28 21.97 -6.02
C PRO A 508 21.57 22.52 -5.42
N GLU A 509 22.09 23.62 -5.97
CA GLU A 509 23.39 24.19 -5.59
C GLU A 509 23.27 25.26 -4.49
N ASN A 510 22.19 26.05 -4.49
CA ASN A 510 22.05 27.17 -3.57
C ASN A 510 21.06 26.82 -2.45
N HIS A 511 21.61 26.38 -1.32
CA HIS A 511 20.83 25.87 -0.19
C HIS A 511 19.92 26.95 0.40
N GLY A 512 20.37 28.21 0.46
CA GLY A 512 19.60 29.34 1.00
C GLY A 512 18.43 29.81 0.12
N LYS A 513 18.26 29.21 -1.06
CA LYS A 513 17.10 29.43 -1.96
C LYS A 513 16.04 28.33 -1.89
N ARG A 514 16.22 27.31 -1.04
CA ARG A 514 15.21 26.27 -0.80
C ARG A 514 14.13 26.79 0.14
N SER A 515 12.94 26.21 0.11
CA SER A 515 11.84 26.59 1.02
C SER A 515 12.03 26.06 2.44
N ARG A 516 12.68 24.90 2.58
CA ARG A 516 12.87 24.18 3.84
C ARG A 516 14.35 23.82 3.99
N ILE A 517 14.94 24.17 5.12
CA ILE A 517 16.34 23.83 5.44
C ILE A 517 16.33 22.86 6.61
N TRP A 518 16.57 21.57 6.34
CA TRP A 518 16.52 20.50 7.35
C TRP A 518 17.90 19.93 7.71
N ARG A 519 18.92 20.10 6.85
CA ARG A 519 20.29 19.59 7.09
C ARG A 519 21.08 20.59 7.92
N HIS A 520 21.54 20.18 9.10
CA HIS A 520 22.25 21.06 10.04
C HIS A 520 23.53 21.68 9.46
N ASP A 521 24.31 20.94 8.67
CA ASP A 521 25.49 21.48 7.98
C ASP A 521 25.14 22.58 6.97
N ASP A 522 24.00 22.45 6.29
CA ASP A 522 23.53 23.44 5.32
C ASP A 522 23.03 24.69 6.04
N SER A 523 22.26 24.50 7.11
CA SER A 523 21.82 25.57 8.01
C SER A 523 23.00 26.36 8.57
N PHE A 524 24.04 25.68 9.07
CA PHE A 524 25.25 26.32 9.56
C PHE A 524 25.95 27.14 8.48
N LYS A 525 26.13 26.57 7.27
CA LYS A 525 26.75 27.30 6.14
C LYS A 525 25.94 28.52 5.74
N ILE A 526 24.60 28.42 5.75
CA ILE A 526 23.69 29.52 5.42
C ILE A 526 23.85 30.66 6.43
N LEU A 527 23.83 30.37 7.73
CA LEU A 527 23.98 31.42 8.75
C LEU A 527 25.37 32.05 8.73
N ARG A 528 26.42 31.22 8.59
CA ARG A 528 27.80 31.70 8.55
C ARG A 528 28.07 32.61 7.35
N LYS A 529 27.55 32.26 6.17
CA LYS A 529 27.76 33.02 4.93
C LYS A 529 26.66 34.06 4.67
N LYS A 530 25.62 34.12 5.50
CA LYS A 530 24.43 34.97 5.35
C LYS A 530 23.78 34.84 3.97
N THR A 531 23.70 33.61 3.46
CA THR A 531 23.15 33.31 2.13
C THR A 531 21.67 32.95 2.14
N GLY A 532 20.98 33.13 3.27
CA GLY A 532 19.54 32.91 3.38
C GLY A 532 18.77 33.87 2.47
N SER A 533 17.59 33.47 2.01
CA SER A 533 16.74 34.30 1.17
C SER A 533 15.27 34.23 1.59
N ARG A 534 14.44 35.10 1.00
CA ARG A 534 13.00 35.13 1.25
C ARG A 534 12.26 33.86 0.79
N SER A 535 12.90 32.93 0.11
CA SER A 535 12.28 31.63 -0.19
C SER A 535 12.17 30.75 1.05
N VAL A 536 13.05 30.93 2.04
CA VAL A 536 13.12 30.07 3.23
C VAL A 536 11.91 30.34 4.12
N LYS A 537 11.13 29.27 4.35
CA LYS A 537 9.95 29.26 5.21
C LYS A 537 10.18 28.48 6.51
N SER A 538 11.03 27.46 6.46
CA SER A 538 11.28 26.57 7.60
C SER A 538 12.78 26.31 7.76
N PHE A 539 13.29 26.35 9.00
CA PHE A 539 14.73 26.30 9.27
C PHE A 539 15.06 25.53 10.55
N ILE A 540 15.94 24.52 10.47
CA ILE A 540 16.44 23.77 11.65
C ILE A 540 17.95 23.89 11.79
N LEU A 541 18.44 24.09 13.00
CA LEU A 541 19.86 23.98 13.31
C LEU A 541 20.04 23.39 14.70
N ASP A 542 20.57 22.17 14.75
CA ASP A 542 21.11 21.60 15.95
C ASP A 542 22.63 21.76 15.91
N TRP A 543 23.16 22.58 16.82
CA TRP A 543 24.59 22.86 16.88
C TRP A 543 25.42 21.61 17.21
N GLU A 544 24.87 20.68 17.98
CA GLU A 544 25.58 19.46 18.40
C GLU A 544 25.75 18.46 17.25
N GLN A 545 24.86 18.54 16.26
CA GLN A 545 24.87 17.71 15.06
C GLN A 545 25.82 18.22 13.97
N VAL A 546 26.42 19.42 14.13
CA VAL A 546 27.35 19.98 13.13
C VAL A 546 28.75 19.39 13.33
N ASN A 547 29.26 18.68 12.32
CA ASN A 547 30.57 18.03 12.38
C ASN A 547 31.70 19.02 12.13
N ILE A 548 32.17 19.70 13.19
CA ILE A 548 33.33 20.60 13.13
C ILE A 548 34.50 19.95 13.88
N ALA A 549 35.60 19.68 13.16
CA ALA A 549 36.86 19.10 13.66
C ALA A 549 37.51 19.87 14.83
N SER A 550 36.93 21.01 15.21
CA SER A 550 37.11 21.65 16.50
C SER A 550 35.78 22.31 16.86
N LYS A 551 35.19 21.98 18.02
CA LYS A 551 34.07 22.72 18.66
C LYS A 551 34.50 24.16 19.06
N ARG A 552 35.28 24.85 18.22
CA ARG A 552 35.57 26.27 18.39
C ARG A 552 34.25 27.01 18.30
N LEU A 553 33.97 27.84 19.28
CA LEU A 553 32.84 28.77 19.27
C LEU A 553 32.92 29.62 18.00
N VAL A 554 32.10 29.30 17.01
CA VAL A 554 31.84 30.18 15.88
C VAL A 554 30.64 31.00 16.26
N ASP A 555 30.85 32.28 16.52
CA ASP A 555 29.76 33.18 16.83
C ASP A 555 28.93 33.45 15.57
N LEU A 556 27.70 32.98 15.57
CA LEU A 556 26.71 33.31 14.55
C LEU A 556 25.96 34.57 14.98
N ASN A 557 25.56 35.40 14.01
CA ASN A 557 24.90 36.67 14.29
C ASN A 557 23.42 36.60 13.89
N THR A 558 22.56 37.25 14.66
CA THR A 558 21.13 37.37 14.39
C THR A 558 20.83 37.98 13.02
N ASP A 559 21.69 38.84 12.50
CA ASP A 559 21.53 39.47 11.17
C ASP A 559 21.59 38.47 10.00
N ALA A 560 22.11 37.25 10.23
CA ALA A 560 22.07 36.18 9.25
C ALA A 560 20.63 35.73 8.91
N PHE A 561 19.68 36.01 9.80
CA PHE A 561 18.25 35.73 9.57
C PHE A 561 17.51 36.88 8.88
N ALA A 562 18.09 38.08 8.79
CA ALA A 562 17.41 39.26 8.29
C ALA A 562 16.94 39.13 6.83
N SER A 563 17.65 38.36 6.01
CA SER A 563 17.27 38.10 4.61
C SER A 563 16.15 37.07 4.45
N MET A 564 15.84 36.30 5.50
CA MET A 564 14.84 35.23 5.53
C MET A 564 13.47 35.75 6.00
N GLY A 565 12.97 36.81 5.37
CA GLY A 565 11.77 37.53 5.83
C GLY A 565 10.45 36.74 5.79
N ASN A 566 10.41 35.57 5.13
CA ASN A 566 9.23 34.70 5.06
C ASN A 566 9.35 33.46 5.98
N LEU A 567 10.33 33.45 6.89
CA LEU A 567 10.54 32.36 7.83
C LEU A 567 9.35 32.29 8.81
N LYS A 568 8.72 31.12 8.89
CA LYS A 568 7.57 30.84 9.76
C LYS A 568 7.88 29.80 10.84
N LEU A 569 8.66 28.77 10.49
CA LEU A 569 8.98 27.66 11.37
C LEU A 569 10.48 27.65 11.66
N ILE A 570 10.87 27.68 12.93
CA ILE A 570 12.28 27.63 13.30
C ILE A 570 12.51 26.70 14.50
N ARG A 571 13.48 25.79 14.35
CA ARG A 571 13.93 24.89 15.41
C ARG A 571 15.43 25.01 15.62
N LEU A 572 15.84 25.45 16.79
CA LEU A 572 17.23 25.70 17.15
C LEU A 572 17.60 24.90 18.40
N ASN A 573 18.76 24.26 18.40
CA ASN A 573 19.24 23.51 19.55
C ASN A 573 20.70 23.87 19.85
N SER A 574 21.01 24.15 21.12
CA SER A 574 22.35 24.48 21.63
C SER A 574 23.05 25.62 20.87
N LEU A 575 22.28 26.55 20.29
CA LEU A 575 22.78 27.64 19.44
C LEU A 575 22.92 28.95 20.21
N ARG A 576 24.10 29.58 20.12
CA ARG A 576 24.37 30.94 20.64
C ARG A 576 24.45 31.95 19.50
N LEU A 577 23.59 32.97 19.54
CA LEU A 577 23.63 34.08 18.60
C LEU A 577 24.13 35.36 19.26
N LYS A 578 24.92 36.15 18.53
CA LYS A 578 25.31 37.52 18.88
C LYS A 578 24.47 38.54 18.12
N GLY A 579 24.37 39.75 18.66
CA GLY A 579 23.62 40.85 18.04
C GLY A 579 22.20 41.01 18.59
N GLY A 580 21.48 42.00 18.06
CA GLY A 580 20.11 42.29 18.45
C GLY A 580 19.08 41.47 17.65
N TYR A 581 17.93 41.17 18.26
CA TYR A 581 16.84 40.42 17.63
C TYR A 581 15.85 41.32 16.87
N GLU A 582 16.17 42.61 16.71
CA GLU A 582 15.32 43.62 16.05
C GLU A 582 15.01 43.26 14.59
N ASN A 583 15.97 42.64 13.91
CA ASN A 583 15.90 42.24 12.50
C ASN A 583 15.63 40.74 12.33
N PHE A 584 15.27 40.04 13.42
CA PHE A 584 14.83 38.65 13.32
C PHE A 584 13.50 38.58 12.55
N PRO A 585 13.21 37.47 11.82
CA PRO A 585 11.96 37.33 11.09
C PRO A 585 10.74 37.54 11.99
N LYS A 586 9.81 38.39 11.56
CA LYS A 586 8.65 38.81 12.37
C LYS A 586 7.43 37.91 12.22
N GLY A 587 7.24 37.28 11.06
CA GLY A 587 6.11 36.38 10.79
C GLY A 587 6.32 34.95 11.26
N LEU A 588 7.01 34.75 12.39
CA LEU A 588 7.24 33.44 12.97
C LEU A 588 5.94 32.91 13.58
N VAL A 589 5.62 31.66 13.27
CA VAL A 589 4.44 30.94 13.77
C VAL A 589 4.84 29.88 14.79
N TRP A 590 6.01 29.25 14.60
CA TRP A 590 6.58 28.28 15.54
C TRP A 590 8.03 28.59 15.81
N LEU A 591 8.36 28.74 17.09
CA LEU A 591 9.71 28.88 17.60
C LEU A 591 9.99 27.77 18.62
N CYS A 592 10.81 26.80 18.22
CA CYS A 592 11.41 25.83 19.12
C CYS A 592 12.89 26.20 19.31
N TRP A 593 13.29 26.53 20.54
CA TRP A 593 14.67 26.86 20.85
C TRP A 593 15.12 26.23 22.16
N HIS A 594 15.86 25.14 22.06
CA HIS A 594 16.38 24.43 23.21
C HIS A 594 17.73 24.99 23.65
N HIS A 595 17.96 24.96 24.97
CA HIS A 595 19.19 25.43 25.61
C HIS A 595 19.50 26.90 25.31
N VAL A 596 18.49 27.78 25.38
CA VAL A 596 18.78 29.21 25.20
C VAL A 596 19.69 29.72 26.32
N PRO A 597 20.70 30.56 25.98
CA PRO A 597 21.66 31.07 26.96
C PRO A 597 21.16 32.32 27.70
N TRP A 598 19.92 32.76 27.44
CA TRP A 598 19.41 34.01 27.99
C TRP A 598 18.83 33.79 29.39
N ASP A 599 18.99 34.80 30.25
CA ASP A 599 18.25 34.85 31.52
C ASP A 599 16.76 35.18 31.31
N TYR A 600 16.43 35.89 30.22
CA TYR A 600 15.07 36.25 29.77
C TYR A 600 15.02 36.53 28.26
N ILE A 601 13.83 36.46 27.64
CA ILE A 601 13.65 36.74 26.20
C ILE A 601 13.97 38.22 25.91
N PRO A 602 14.84 38.52 24.92
CA PRO A 602 15.19 39.89 24.56
C PRO A 602 13.97 40.78 24.22
N THR A 603 13.97 42.02 24.73
CA THR A 603 12.82 42.94 24.64
C THR A 603 12.46 43.39 23.23
N LYS A 604 13.45 43.46 22.33
CA LYS A 604 13.27 43.79 20.91
C LYS A 604 13.20 42.56 20.00
N PHE A 605 12.78 41.42 20.56
CA PHE A 605 12.46 40.22 19.80
C PHE A 605 10.95 40.22 19.54
N TYR A 606 10.57 40.43 18.28
CA TYR A 606 9.19 40.41 17.79
C TYR A 606 8.72 38.98 17.61
N LEU A 607 7.66 38.60 18.32
CA LEU A 607 7.15 37.23 18.46
C LEU A 607 5.61 37.21 18.57
N GLU A 608 4.94 38.32 18.25
CA GLU A 608 3.51 38.52 18.47
C GLU A 608 2.62 37.62 17.59
N ASP A 609 3.13 37.15 16.45
CA ASP A 609 2.44 36.24 15.52
C ASP A 609 2.65 34.74 15.87
N LEU A 610 3.35 34.43 16.97
CA LEU A 610 3.62 33.04 17.37
C LEU A 610 2.34 32.33 17.80
N ILE A 611 2.19 31.10 17.30
CA ILE A 611 1.18 30.13 17.75
C ILE A 611 1.79 29.17 18.76
N VAL A 612 3.06 28.81 18.56
CA VAL A 612 3.78 27.90 19.46
C VAL A 612 5.16 28.44 19.83
N LEU A 613 5.42 28.48 21.15
CA LEU A 613 6.71 28.82 21.73
C LEU A 613 7.21 27.68 22.64
N GLU A 614 8.35 27.10 22.27
CA GLU A 614 9.03 26.08 23.06
C GLU A 614 10.45 26.52 23.40
N LEU A 615 10.77 26.65 24.69
CA LEU A 615 12.09 27.06 25.17
C LEU A 615 12.69 26.04 26.13
N CYS A 616 12.52 24.75 25.85
CA CYS A 616 12.89 23.66 26.75
C CYS A 616 14.40 23.62 27.08
N ASN A 617 14.73 23.04 28.24
CA ASN A 617 16.12 22.83 28.70
C ASN A 617 16.95 24.12 28.81
N SER A 618 16.31 25.24 29.10
CA SER A 618 16.94 26.56 29.07
C SER A 618 17.29 27.07 30.47
N SER A 619 18.24 27.99 30.56
CA SER A 619 18.66 28.62 31.83
C SER A 619 17.86 29.89 32.17
N LEU A 620 16.65 30.02 31.61
CA LEU A 620 15.77 31.17 31.81
C LEU A 620 15.43 31.32 33.29
N ARG A 621 15.69 32.50 33.87
CA ARG A 621 15.26 32.85 35.23
C ARG A 621 13.87 33.47 35.26
N HIS A 622 13.61 34.29 34.23
CA HIS A 622 12.32 34.91 33.95
C HIS A 622 12.06 34.78 32.45
N VAL A 623 10.83 34.53 32.03
CA VAL A 623 10.56 34.39 30.58
C VAL A 623 10.59 35.75 29.89
N TRP A 624 9.93 36.77 30.46
CA TRP A 624 10.02 38.17 30.05
C TRP A 624 9.69 39.11 31.20
N HIS A 625 10.07 40.39 31.07
CA HIS A 625 9.73 41.44 32.04
C HIS A 625 8.42 42.14 31.68
N GLY A 626 7.59 42.39 32.70
CA GLY A 626 6.29 43.05 32.55
C GLY A 626 5.28 42.22 31.76
N THR A 627 4.20 42.87 31.34
CA THR A 627 3.16 42.24 30.52
C THR A 627 3.57 42.30 29.05
N ARG A 628 3.66 41.14 28.40
CA ARG A 628 3.76 41.00 26.94
C ARG A 628 2.48 40.38 26.41
N SER A 629 2.06 40.82 25.23
CA SER A 629 0.87 40.31 24.56
C SER A 629 1.27 39.42 23.39
N PHE A 630 0.78 38.18 23.41
CA PHE A 630 0.91 37.21 22.34
C PHE A 630 -0.50 36.67 22.05
N PRO A 631 -1.31 37.42 21.28
CA PRO A 631 -2.73 37.14 21.12
C PRO A 631 -3.02 35.81 20.42
N GLU A 632 -2.09 35.33 19.59
CA GLU A 632 -2.23 34.09 18.81
C GLU A 632 -1.56 32.87 19.47
N LEU A 633 -0.85 33.05 20.60
CA LEU A 633 -0.09 31.97 21.23
C LEU A 633 -1.02 30.96 21.88
N LYS A 634 -0.99 29.72 21.37
CA LYS A 634 -1.81 28.60 21.85
C LYS A 634 -1.02 27.60 22.68
N ILE A 635 0.26 27.39 22.36
CA ILE A 635 1.12 26.43 23.05
C ILE A 635 2.34 27.13 23.62
N LEU A 636 2.53 27.01 24.93
CA LEU A 636 3.73 27.47 25.63
C LEU A 636 4.37 26.30 26.39
N THR A 637 5.59 25.93 25.98
CA THR A 637 6.38 24.89 26.64
C THR A 637 7.67 25.47 27.18
N LEU A 638 7.86 25.31 28.48
CA LEU A 638 9.04 25.76 29.23
C LEU A 638 9.62 24.61 30.07
N SER A 639 9.41 23.36 29.65
CA SER A 639 9.87 22.17 30.38
C SER A 639 11.39 22.11 30.52
N HIS A 640 11.87 21.57 31.63
CA HIS A 640 13.28 21.48 32.01
C HIS A 640 13.98 22.86 32.06
N CYS A 641 13.25 23.95 32.29
CA CYS A 641 13.86 25.26 32.54
C CYS A 641 14.36 25.33 33.99
N HIS A 642 15.58 24.84 34.23
CA HIS A 642 16.10 24.64 35.58
C HIS A 642 16.25 25.93 36.39
N GLY A 643 16.46 27.08 35.75
CA GLY A 643 16.60 28.36 36.45
C GLY A 643 15.28 29.12 36.68
N LEU A 644 14.14 28.60 36.19
CA LEU A 644 12.89 29.35 36.15
C LEU A 644 12.28 29.43 37.54
N VAL A 645 12.32 30.61 38.16
CA VAL A 645 11.85 30.79 39.55
C VAL A 645 10.35 31.10 39.62
N ARG A 646 9.84 31.84 38.62
CA ARG A 646 8.44 32.26 38.52
C ARG A 646 7.96 32.20 37.07
N THR A 647 6.70 31.88 36.85
CA THR A 647 6.07 31.95 35.52
C THR A 647 5.91 33.40 35.05
N PRO A 648 5.72 33.65 33.73
CA PRO A 648 5.43 34.99 33.25
C PRO A 648 4.03 35.47 33.64
N ASP A 649 3.78 36.78 33.46
CA ASP A 649 2.43 37.31 33.41
C ASP A 649 1.72 36.78 32.15
N PHE A 650 0.64 36.05 32.38
CA PHE A 650 -0.19 35.39 31.38
C PHE A 650 -1.33 36.28 30.83
N SER A 651 -1.51 37.50 31.36
CA SER A 651 -2.65 38.37 31.00
C SER A 651 -2.73 38.69 29.50
N GLY A 652 -1.59 38.66 28.80
CA GLY A 652 -1.52 38.87 27.36
C GLY A 652 -1.59 37.61 26.49
N LEU A 653 -1.81 36.43 27.07
CA LEU A 653 -1.85 35.12 26.39
C LEU A 653 -3.28 34.58 26.25
N THR A 654 -4.21 35.39 25.76
CA THR A 654 -5.66 35.08 25.80
C THR A 654 -6.07 33.87 24.95
N ALA A 655 -5.23 33.43 24.01
CA ALA A 655 -5.47 32.26 23.18
C ALA A 655 -4.83 30.97 23.69
N LEU A 656 -4.13 30.98 24.84
CA LEU A 656 -3.36 29.83 25.30
C LEU A 656 -4.28 28.63 25.60
N GLU A 657 -3.99 27.50 24.97
CA GLU A 657 -4.72 26.23 25.08
C GLU A 657 -3.88 25.19 25.84
N ILE A 658 -2.55 25.19 25.67
CA ILE A 658 -1.63 24.21 26.27
C ILE A 658 -0.47 24.93 26.97
N LEU A 659 -0.28 24.63 28.26
CA LEU A 659 0.85 25.10 29.07
C LEU A 659 1.64 23.90 29.64
N LYS A 660 2.88 23.70 29.19
CA LYS A 660 3.76 22.63 29.68
C LYS A 660 4.95 23.23 30.44
N LEU A 661 5.00 23.01 31.75
CA LEU A 661 6.03 23.45 32.70
C LEU A 661 6.53 22.23 33.48
N GLU A 662 7.08 21.24 32.78
CA GLU A 662 7.51 19.99 33.41
C GLU A 662 8.95 20.07 33.88
N GLU A 663 9.26 19.41 35.00
CA GLU A 663 10.62 19.28 35.54
C GLU A 663 11.38 20.61 35.65
N CYS A 664 10.69 21.66 36.12
CA CYS A 664 11.29 22.95 36.45
C CYS A 664 11.56 23.00 37.96
N PRO A 665 12.74 22.55 38.44
CA PRO A 665 13.00 22.36 39.86
C PRO A 665 12.99 23.66 40.66
N ASP A 666 13.46 24.77 40.10
CA ASP A 666 13.55 26.06 40.81
C ASP A 666 12.23 26.85 40.81
N LEU A 667 11.18 26.33 40.16
CA LEU A 667 9.90 27.02 40.06
C LEU A 667 9.20 27.02 41.42
N VAL A 668 9.08 28.22 42.03
CA VAL A 668 8.50 28.38 43.37
C VAL A 668 7.04 28.85 43.32
N GLU A 669 6.70 29.66 42.32
CA GLU A 669 5.41 30.37 42.25
C GLU A 669 4.90 30.47 40.79
N VAL A 670 3.60 30.23 40.62
CA VAL A 670 2.87 30.49 39.38
C VAL A 670 2.11 31.81 39.51
N HIS A 671 2.22 32.66 38.50
CA HIS A 671 1.60 33.98 38.48
C HIS A 671 0.06 33.89 38.46
N GLY A 672 -0.61 34.67 39.31
CA GLY A 672 -2.07 34.62 39.49
C GLY A 672 -2.90 34.92 38.22
N SER A 673 -2.32 35.64 37.25
CA SER A 673 -2.95 35.86 35.95
C SER A 673 -3.23 34.57 35.15
N ILE A 674 -2.75 33.41 35.60
CA ILE A 674 -3.12 32.12 35.01
C ILE A 674 -4.65 31.94 34.96
N GLY A 675 -5.38 32.49 35.94
CA GLY A 675 -6.85 32.48 35.94
C GLY A 675 -7.50 33.23 34.76
N ASN A 676 -6.74 34.09 34.06
CA ASN A 676 -7.23 34.80 32.87
C ASN A 676 -7.24 33.91 31.61
N LEU A 677 -6.62 32.72 31.65
CA LEU A 677 -6.47 31.83 30.49
C LEU A 677 -7.73 31.01 30.23
N GLN A 678 -8.79 31.67 29.76
CA GLN A 678 -10.11 31.06 29.59
C GLN A 678 -10.18 29.96 28.53
N LYS A 679 -9.17 29.83 27.65
CA LYS A 679 -9.07 28.76 26.64
C LYS A 679 -8.13 27.62 27.03
N LEU A 680 -7.49 27.68 28.20
CA LEU A 680 -6.51 26.69 28.62
C LEU A 680 -7.21 25.35 28.87
N THR A 681 -6.94 24.37 28.04
CA THR A 681 -7.49 23.00 28.15
C THR A 681 -6.52 22.07 28.85
N HIS A 682 -5.21 22.27 28.68
CA HIS A 682 -4.19 21.41 29.24
C HIS A 682 -3.10 22.22 29.95
N ALA A 683 -2.81 21.87 31.20
CA ALA A 683 -1.65 22.37 31.91
C ALA A 683 -0.90 21.26 32.66
N SER A 684 0.42 21.26 32.56
CA SER A 684 1.30 20.31 33.24
C SER A 684 2.37 21.02 34.04
N LEU A 685 2.47 20.69 35.33
CA LEU A 685 3.48 21.15 36.29
C LEU A 685 4.21 19.97 36.93
N LYS A 686 4.21 18.82 36.24
CA LYS A 686 4.81 17.58 36.70
C LYS A 686 6.30 17.80 37.01
N GLY A 687 6.77 17.34 38.16
CA GLY A 687 8.20 17.41 38.51
C GLY A 687 8.72 18.79 38.94
N CYS A 688 7.84 19.78 39.18
CA CYS A 688 8.21 21.06 39.79
C CYS A 688 8.35 20.94 41.32
N ILE A 689 9.49 20.43 41.78
CA ILE A 689 9.68 20.01 43.17
C ILE A 689 9.63 21.14 44.21
N ASN A 690 10.01 22.38 43.86
CA ASN A 690 9.99 23.51 44.79
C ASN A 690 8.70 24.36 44.72
N LEU A 691 7.71 23.94 43.93
CA LEU A 691 6.47 24.71 43.78
C LEU A 691 5.65 24.61 45.08
N ARG A 692 5.54 25.73 45.80
CA ARG A 692 4.97 25.75 47.15
C ARG A 692 3.45 25.90 47.17
N ARG A 693 2.92 26.72 46.29
CA ARG A 693 1.49 27.03 46.21
C ARG A 693 1.11 27.40 44.78
N LEU A 694 -0.08 26.96 44.39
CA LEU A 694 -0.76 27.42 43.19
C LEU A 694 -1.64 28.64 43.51
N PRO A 695 -1.72 29.64 42.62
CA PRO A 695 -2.56 30.81 42.83
C PRO A 695 -4.05 30.43 42.91
N ASP A 696 -4.80 31.11 43.77
CA ASP A 696 -6.24 30.84 43.99
C ASP A 696 -7.05 31.08 42.70
N GLU A 697 -6.54 31.96 41.84
CA GLU A 697 -7.08 32.30 40.53
C GLU A 697 -7.10 31.12 39.54
N ILE A 698 -6.38 30.01 39.78
CA ILE A 698 -6.53 28.79 38.97
C ILE A 698 -7.98 28.29 38.98
N SER A 699 -8.73 28.54 40.06
CA SER A 699 -10.17 28.20 40.14
C SER A 699 -11.04 28.93 39.10
N LEU A 700 -10.52 29.97 38.45
CA LEU A 700 -11.22 30.75 37.42
C LEU A 700 -11.09 30.13 36.02
N LEU A 701 -10.30 29.07 35.85
CA LEU A 701 -10.12 28.36 34.58
C LEU A 701 -11.36 27.51 34.25
N ARG A 702 -12.11 27.89 33.21
CA ARG A 702 -13.38 27.24 32.84
C ARG A 702 -13.24 26.10 31.83
N SER A 703 -12.19 26.12 31.03
CA SER A 703 -11.97 25.18 29.92
C SER A 703 -10.95 24.09 30.21
N LEU A 704 -10.45 24.00 31.45
CA LEU A 704 -9.39 23.06 31.82
C LEU A 704 -9.93 21.62 31.85
N GLU A 705 -9.43 20.79 30.94
CA GLU A 705 -9.79 19.38 30.79
C GLU A 705 -8.73 18.45 31.39
N GLY A 706 -7.45 18.82 31.30
CA GLY A 706 -6.32 18.07 31.84
C GLY A 706 -5.38 18.95 32.67
N PHE A 707 -5.21 18.61 33.95
CA PHE A 707 -4.23 19.28 34.83
C PHE A 707 -3.31 18.25 35.48
N LEU A 708 -2.07 18.14 35.03
CA LEU A 708 -1.12 17.18 35.60
C LEU A 708 -0.23 17.87 36.65
N PHE A 709 -0.47 17.55 37.92
CA PHE A 709 0.35 18.00 39.05
C PHE A 709 0.86 16.79 39.83
N LEU A 710 2.14 16.46 39.65
CA LEU A 710 2.80 15.38 40.38
C LEU A 710 4.15 15.90 40.89
N THR A 711 4.21 16.21 42.17
CA THR A 711 5.46 16.35 42.92
C THR A 711 5.78 15.01 43.59
N TRP A 712 7.04 14.55 43.53
CA TRP A 712 7.46 13.36 44.29
C TRP A 712 7.58 13.67 45.79
N PRO A 713 7.48 12.67 46.69
CA PRO A 713 6.84 12.84 47.99
C PRO A 713 7.82 13.26 49.09
N GLU A 714 7.58 14.43 49.67
CA GLU A 714 7.71 14.62 51.12
C GLU A 714 6.30 14.81 51.69
N LEU A 715 5.46 13.76 51.56
CA LEU A 715 4.29 13.58 52.42
C LEU A 715 4.76 13.11 53.81
N SER A 716 5.41 14.01 54.54
CA SER A 716 5.61 13.90 55.98
C SER A 716 5.59 15.30 56.59
N GLY A 717 4.43 15.98 56.54
CA GLY A 717 4.31 17.26 57.24
C GLY A 717 3.28 18.28 56.77
N ILE A 718 2.24 17.92 56.02
CA ILE A 718 1.11 18.84 55.79
C ILE A 718 -0.17 18.22 56.36
N SER A 719 -0.24 18.26 57.69
CA SER A 719 -1.51 18.48 58.37
C SER A 719 -1.95 19.93 58.10
N GLU A 720 -3.23 20.10 57.74
CA GLU A 720 -3.96 21.38 57.63
C GLU A 720 -3.73 22.21 56.34
N LEU A 721 -4.48 21.85 55.30
CA LEU A 721 -5.07 22.85 54.39
C LEU A 721 -6.25 23.50 55.13
N GLU A 722 -6.02 24.65 55.76
CA GLU A 722 -7.10 25.53 56.20
C GLU A 722 -7.92 26.00 54.99
N ARG A 723 -9.24 25.88 55.15
CA ARG A 723 -10.28 26.17 54.16
C ARG A 723 -10.25 27.65 53.74
N PRO A 724 -10.23 27.99 52.44
CA PRO A 724 -10.93 29.17 51.96
C PRO A 724 -12.44 28.91 52.04
N GLY A 725 -13.21 29.92 52.45
CA GLY A 725 -14.64 29.86 52.74
C GLY A 725 -15.45 29.01 51.75
N ALA A 726 -16.08 27.97 52.30
CA ALA A 726 -17.06 27.16 51.60
C ALA A 726 -18.30 27.99 51.29
N THR A 727 -18.62 28.18 50.01
CA THR A 727 -20.01 28.03 49.52
C THR A 727 -20.18 27.89 48.01
N ASP A 728 -19.21 28.22 47.15
CA ASP A 728 -19.44 28.17 45.68
C ASP A 728 -18.57 27.18 44.87
N LEU A 729 -17.77 26.32 45.51
CA LEU A 729 -16.93 25.30 44.84
C LEU A 729 -17.66 23.96 44.54
N LEU A 730 -18.98 23.90 44.73
CA LEU A 730 -19.78 22.67 44.60
C LEU A 730 -20.33 22.38 43.19
N THR A 731 -19.83 23.05 42.14
CA THR A 731 -20.30 22.80 40.76
C THR A 731 -19.17 22.69 39.72
N LEU A 732 -18.18 21.82 39.96
CA LEU A 732 -17.29 21.35 38.89
C LEU A 732 -17.12 19.82 38.97
N PRO A 733 -17.73 19.04 38.07
CA PRO A 733 -17.52 17.59 37.99
C PRO A 733 -16.07 17.19 37.65
N THR A 734 -15.26 18.12 37.13
CA THR A 734 -13.93 17.89 36.56
C THR A 734 -12.78 17.92 37.57
N LEU A 735 -12.99 18.39 38.80
CA LEU A 735 -11.96 18.33 39.85
C LEU A 735 -11.87 16.96 40.54
N LEU A 736 -12.87 16.08 40.35
CA LEU A 736 -12.93 14.79 41.06
C LEU A 736 -12.07 13.68 40.44
N THR A 737 -11.53 13.86 39.23
CA THR A 737 -10.73 12.82 38.55
C THR A 737 -9.22 12.93 38.82
N LEU A 738 -8.78 13.95 39.58
CA LEU A 738 -7.37 14.20 39.91
C LEU A 738 -7.01 13.95 41.39
N LEU A 739 -7.91 13.37 42.18
CA LEU A 739 -7.67 12.95 43.56
C LEU A 739 -7.88 11.44 43.79
N LEU A 740 -7.53 10.60 42.81
CA LEU A 740 -7.55 9.14 42.96
C LEU A 740 -6.24 8.53 42.47
N HIS A 741 -5.17 8.66 43.28
CA HIS A 741 -4.12 7.61 43.41
C HIS A 741 -3.25 7.77 44.67
N LEU A 742 -3.79 8.31 45.78
CA LEU A 742 -3.12 8.35 47.08
C LEU A 742 -4.03 7.87 48.22
N ARG A 743 -4.66 6.71 48.04
CA ARG A 743 -5.13 5.87 49.15
C ARG A 743 -4.90 4.40 48.82
N ARG A 744 -3.64 3.96 48.97
CA ARG A 744 -3.25 2.70 49.61
C ARG A 744 -1.78 2.71 49.95
#